data_AF-A0A7Y3MKU4-F1
#
_entry.id   AF-A0A7Y3MKU4-F1
#
_cell.length_a   1.000
_cell.length_b   1.000
_cell.length_c   1.000
_cell.angle_alpha   90.00
_cell.angle_beta   90.00
_cell.angle_gamma   90.00
#
_symmetry.space_group_name_H-M   'P 1'
#
loop_
_entity.id
_entity.type
_entity.pdbx_description
1 polymer ?
#
loop_
_entity_poly.entity_id
_entity_poly.type
_entity_poly.pdbx_seq_one_letter_code
_entity_poly.pdbx_strand_id
1 'polypeptide(L)'
;IPVIEDNKQALTSVEIALSEAKAIGFPVIFKASAGGGGRGMRVIRKEEELEKAFVEARREAGNAFGDDTIFIEKFIENPKHVEVQLLGDMHGNLVHLYERDCSVQRRFQKVVEVAPAPSLAQETKDKLYEYALKLAKHVNYSFAGTAEFLVDEDESIYFIEVNPRIQVEHTVTEVVTGVDVVRSQLLVADGCRLDSDEINIPSQESIQCNGFAIQCRVTTEDPLQSFKPDYGTLIAYRAAGGYGIRIDEGSAYQGVKISPFFDSLLVKITASARSLTGAADRMSRTLSEFRIRGLKTNIPFLVNVVNHPVFQNGKATVKFIDQHQELFQIWTAQDRGTKVLRYLANVIVNGEPSVKRIDKTKVFGTPKVPFVDRSADFTPGTKQRLDKLGPEKFAEWLKNEKTIQFTDTTLRDAHQSLLATRVRTIDMMRVAEAFARAHPNIFSMEVWGGATFDVAMRFLHESPWERLQKLREAIPNTLLQMLLRGSNAIGYTAYPDNLVERFVEESWKNGVDIFRIFDSLNWVESMKVSIKAVRERTQGIAEACICYTGDITNPEKTKYNLQYYLDLAKSLEDEGAHILAIKDMAGLLKPSAASVLIKELKKAIDIPIHLHTHDTSGIQLATYLNAIDAEVDVMDVALSSISGLTSQPNFNTLLEALRGHERAPEFDIESLNKFSDYWETVREFYYPFESGLKSGTAEVYQHEIPGGQYSNLKPQAASIGLEDKMDEIKKTYADVNELFGDLVKVTPSSKVVGDMALYMVSNGLTKQDVLEKGDTISFPASVQSFFKGDLGQPHGGFPKELQKIILKDIEPFTDRPNAHLEPIEFDKEFKEFQKDYGVRTEFLDFLSYKFYPKVYDDYYQHKQKYGEVTNIPTPAFFYGMKSNDEITVRIGKGKTILVRLLYVSSPNEDGICMAYFRLNGQTRTIEVKDESIQVQKVMHQKASNDKHVGAPLQGLLSKVFVKEGDTVKKNQPLFVIEAMKMETTITATNDCKIDAVVLGEKTMVESDDLIVSIK
;
A
#
# COMPACT_ATOMS: atom_id res chain seq x y z
N ILE A 1 15.73 59.17 3.91
CA ILE A 1 16.22 57.78 3.81
C ILE A 1 16.17 57.37 2.34
N PRO A 2 17.06 56.50 1.84
CA PRO A 2 16.98 56.06 0.45
C PRO A 2 15.67 55.27 0.21
N VAL A 3 14.99 55.57 -0.89
CA VAL A 3 13.73 54.93 -1.31
C VAL A 3 13.92 54.35 -2.70
N ILE A 4 13.09 53.38 -3.07
CA ILE A 4 13.05 52.85 -4.43
C ILE A 4 12.52 53.93 -5.37
N GLU A 5 13.09 54.05 -6.57
CA GLU A 5 12.58 54.97 -7.58
C GLU A 5 11.17 54.55 -8.02
N ASP A 6 10.21 55.47 -7.90
CA ASP A 6 8.79 55.27 -8.18
C ASP A 6 8.24 56.25 -9.23
N ASN A 7 7.00 56.01 -9.67
CA ASN A 7 6.33 56.89 -10.62
C ASN A 7 6.00 58.26 -9.99
N LYS A 8 6.30 59.34 -10.70
CA LYS A 8 6.03 60.72 -10.24
C LYS A 8 4.61 61.16 -10.55
N GLN A 9 4.03 60.61 -11.61
CA GLN A 9 2.66 60.90 -12.04
C GLN A 9 1.71 59.80 -11.58
N ALA A 10 0.49 60.18 -11.16
CA ALA A 10 -0.56 59.21 -10.85
C ALA A 10 -0.91 58.37 -12.09
N LEU A 11 -0.97 57.05 -11.91
CA LEU A 11 -1.14 56.09 -13.00
C LEU A 11 -2.61 55.96 -13.42
N THR A 12 -3.15 57.01 -14.04
CA THR A 12 -4.56 57.08 -14.45
C THR A 12 -4.85 56.39 -15.78
N SER A 13 -3.84 56.18 -16.63
CA SER A 13 -3.94 55.47 -17.91
C SER A 13 -2.73 54.57 -18.19
N VAL A 14 -2.88 53.63 -19.13
CA VAL A 14 -1.80 52.73 -19.55
C VAL A 14 -0.64 53.50 -20.18
N GLU A 15 -0.92 54.57 -20.92
CA GLU A 15 0.11 55.40 -21.57
C GLU A 15 1.00 56.11 -20.55
N ILE A 16 0.41 56.62 -19.46
CA ILE A 16 1.15 57.22 -18.35
C ILE A 16 2.01 56.16 -17.66
N ALA A 17 1.42 54.99 -17.36
CA ALA A 17 2.14 53.88 -16.75
C ALA A 17 3.33 53.40 -17.61
N LEU A 18 3.18 53.37 -18.93
CA LEU A 18 4.24 53.03 -19.86
C LEU A 18 5.37 54.06 -19.88
N SER A 19 5.02 55.35 -19.88
CA SER A 19 5.98 56.45 -19.85
C SER A 19 6.81 56.44 -18.56
N GLU A 20 6.14 56.30 -17.41
CA GLU A 20 6.81 56.23 -16.10
C GLU A 20 7.68 54.97 -15.99
N ALA A 21 7.19 53.80 -16.46
CA ALA A 21 7.99 52.57 -16.49
C ALA A 21 9.25 52.67 -17.37
N LYS A 22 9.19 53.40 -18.50
CA LYS A 22 10.38 53.67 -19.33
C LYS A 22 11.36 54.62 -18.67
N ALA A 23 10.87 55.61 -17.92
CA ALA A 23 11.71 56.55 -17.19
C ALA A 23 12.47 55.86 -16.05
N ILE A 24 11.79 55.01 -15.27
CA ILE A 24 12.37 54.17 -14.19
C ILE A 24 13.26 53.05 -14.77
N GLY A 25 12.87 52.53 -15.95
CA GLY A 25 13.52 51.45 -16.66
C GLY A 25 13.12 50.07 -16.14
N PHE A 26 12.91 49.11 -17.05
CA PHE A 26 12.58 47.73 -16.71
C PHE A 26 13.76 46.97 -16.07
N PRO A 27 13.51 45.93 -15.24
CA PRO A 27 12.20 45.50 -14.76
C PRO A 27 11.60 46.47 -13.72
N VAL A 28 10.27 46.54 -13.68
CA VAL A 28 9.49 47.33 -12.71
C VAL A 28 8.44 46.47 -12.02
N ILE A 29 7.84 46.96 -10.94
CA ILE A 29 6.78 46.24 -10.19
C ILE A 29 5.58 47.15 -9.95
N PHE A 30 4.38 46.66 -10.28
CA PHE A 30 3.14 47.27 -9.83
C PHE A 30 2.87 46.88 -8.38
N LYS A 31 2.46 47.85 -7.56
CA LYS A 31 2.00 47.66 -6.18
C LYS A 31 0.68 48.40 -5.97
N ALA A 32 -0.24 47.79 -5.24
CA ALA A 32 -1.46 48.46 -4.77
C ALA A 32 -1.14 49.40 -3.60
N SER A 33 -1.71 50.62 -3.60
CA SER A 33 -1.45 51.60 -2.54
C SER A 33 -1.97 51.17 -1.17
N ALA A 34 -3.07 50.42 -1.13
CA ALA A 34 -3.66 49.84 0.08
C ALA A 34 -3.26 48.37 0.29
N GLY A 35 -2.30 47.87 -0.48
CA GLY A 35 -1.90 46.46 -0.48
C GLY A 35 -1.10 46.06 0.77
N GLY A 36 -1.34 44.86 1.28
CA GLY A 36 -0.57 44.24 2.36
C GLY A 36 -0.47 42.73 2.19
N GLY A 37 0.64 42.13 2.66
CA GLY A 37 0.82 40.66 2.65
C GLY A 37 1.12 40.04 1.28
N GLY A 38 1.68 40.80 0.34
CA GLY A 38 2.12 40.32 -0.99
C GLY A 38 1.02 40.18 -2.05
N ARG A 39 -0.21 40.60 -1.75
CA ARG A 39 -1.34 40.63 -2.70
C ARG A 39 -1.39 41.96 -3.47
N GLY A 40 -1.78 41.93 -4.75
CA GLY A 40 -1.79 43.13 -5.59
C GLY A 40 -0.40 43.62 -6.04
N MET A 41 0.58 42.71 -6.14
CA MET A 41 1.93 42.99 -6.63
C MET A 41 2.24 42.22 -7.91
N ARG A 42 2.79 42.87 -8.94
CA ARG A 42 3.16 42.21 -10.21
C ARG A 42 4.43 42.76 -10.82
N VAL A 43 5.37 41.88 -11.15
CA VAL A 43 6.61 42.23 -11.83
C VAL A 43 6.38 42.32 -13.33
N ILE A 44 6.84 43.40 -13.95
CA ILE A 44 6.81 43.65 -15.39
C ILE A 44 8.25 43.69 -15.87
N ARG A 45 8.61 42.75 -16.75
CA ARG A 45 9.99 42.62 -17.23
C ARG A 45 10.19 43.27 -18.60
N LYS A 46 9.13 43.36 -19.39
CA LYS A 46 9.16 43.93 -20.73
C LYS A 46 7.98 44.86 -20.98
N GLU A 47 8.13 45.71 -21.99
CA GLU A 47 7.14 46.71 -22.36
C GLU A 47 5.79 46.09 -22.73
N GLU A 48 5.80 44.95 -23.44
CA GLU A 48 4.59 44.30 -23.97
C GLU A 48 3.72 43.68 -22.86
N GLU A 49 4.27 43.48 -21.66
CA GLU A 49 3.56 42.90 -20.51
C GLU A 49 2.73 43.94 -19.74
N LEU A 50 3.05 45.23 -19.89
CA LEU A 50 2.57 46.31 -19.02
C LEU A 50 1.08 46.56 -19.15
N GLU A 51 0.56 46.64 -20.39
CA GLU A 51 -0.84 46.97 -20.65
C GLU A 51 -1.79 45.96 -19.98
N LYS A 52 -1.50 44.66 -20.16
CA LYS A 52 -2.27 43.59 -19.54
C LYS A 52 -2.12 43.62 -18.02
N ALA A 53 -0.89 43.78 -17.50
CA ALA A 53 -0.62 43.80 -16.08
C ALA A 53 -1.28 44.98 -15.36
N PHE A 54 -1.38 46.15 -16.00
CA PHE A 54 -2.01 47.35 -15.45
C PHE A 54 -3.50 47.13 -15.17
N VAL A 55 -4.24 46.58 -16.14
CA VAL A 55 -5.67 46.28 -16.00
C VAL A 55 -5.91 45.23 -14.91
N GLU A 56 -5.10 44.18 -14.90
CA GLU A 56 -5.21 43.11 -13.92
C GLU A 56 -4.89 43.58 -12.49
N ALA A 57 -3.82 44.37 -12.31
CA ALA A 57 -3.40 44.89 -11.01
C ALA A 57 -4.43 45.86 -10.41
N ARG A 58 -4.98 46.80 -11.19
CA ARG A 58 -6.05 47.70 -10.72
C ARG A 58 -7.31 46.94 -10.33
N ARG A 59 -7.73 45.97 -11.15
CA ARG A 59 -8.91 45.15 -10.85
C ARG A 59 -8.71 44.33 -9.57
N GLU A 60 -7.54 43.75 -9.39
CA GLU A 60 -7.20 42.99 -8.18
C GLU A 60 -7.19 43.89 -6.95
N ALA A 61 -6.58 45.08 -7.04
CA ALA A 61 -6.56 46.06 -5.96
C ALA A 61 -7.98 46.52 -5.57
N GLY A 62 -8.80 46.91 -6.55
CA GLY A 62 -10.19 47.31 -6.31
C GLY A 62 -11.04 46.20 -5.69
N ASN A 63 -10.87 44.95 -6.12
CA ASN A 63 -11.61 43.81 -5.56
C ASN A 63 -11.15 43.43 -4.14
N ALA A 64 -9.85 43.52 -3.86
CA ALA A 64 -9.28 43.05 -2.59
C ALA A 64 -9.31 44.11 -1.48
N PHE A 65 -9.16 45.39 -1.84
CA PHE A 65 -8.96 46.49 -0.88
C PHE A 65 -10.00 47.60 -1.01
N GLY A 66 -10.89 47.55 -2.01
CA GLY A 66 -11.86 48.61 -2.27
C GLY A 66 -11.28 49.89 -2.86
N ASP A 67 -9.97 49.89 -3.16
CA ASP A 67 -9.20 50.98 -3.76
C ASP A 67 -8.36 50.42 -4.91
N ASP A 68 -8.57 50.93 -6.13
CA ASP A 68 -7.89 50.46 -7.33
C ASP A 68 -6.61 51.25 -7.66
N THR A 69 -6.15 52.09 -6.73
CA THR A 69 -4.92 52.88 -6.85
C THR A 69 -3.69 51.97 -6.84
N ILE A 70 -2.90 52.05 -7.91
CA ILE A 70 -1.62 51.35 -8.06
C ILE A 70 -0.49 52.33 -8.37
N PHE A 71 0.74 51.95 -8.01
CA PHE A 71 1.97 52.66 -8.31
C PHE A 71 3.03 51.69 -8.87
N ILE A 72 4.05 52.22 -9.55
CA ILE A 72 5.18 51.50 -10.14
C ILE A 72 6.43 51.84 -9.35
N GLU A 73 7.19 50.83 -8.96
CA GLU A 73 8.54 50.98 -8.43
C GLU A 73 9.56 50.25 -9.31
N LYS A 74 10.82 50.68 -9.23
CA LYS A 74 11.95 49.90 -9.76
C LYS A 74 11.97 48.52 -9.11
N PHE A 75 11.98 47.46 -9.91
CA PHE A 75 12.09 46.11 -9.37
C PHE A 75 13.56 45.81 -9.04
N ILE A 76 13.87 45.69 -7.76
CA ILE A 76 15.18 45.25 -7.29
C ILE A 76 15.31 43.74 -7.53
N GLU A 77 16.34 43.33 -8.25
CA GLU A 77 16.60 41.93 -8.56
C GLU A 77 17.33 41.25 -7.39
N ASN A 78 16.88 40.03 -7.04
CA ASN A 78 17.44 39.18 -6.00
C ASN A 78 17.73 39.85 -4.63
N PRO A 79 16.88 40.75 -4.10
CA PRO A 79 17.19 41.43 -2.86
C PRO A 79 17.11 40.47 -1.67
N LYS A 80 17.78 40.85 -0.59
CA LYS A 80 17.40 40.45 0.75
C LYS A 80 16.28 41.35 1.26
N HIS A 81 15.31 40.75 1.96
CA HIS A 81 14.30 41.48 2.70
C HIS A 81 14.75 41.55 4.15
N VAL A 82 15.08 42.75 4.61
CA VAL A 82 15.64 42.99 5.95
C VAL A 82 14.78 44.00 6.66
N GLU A 83 14.50 43.77 7.92
CA GLU A 83 13.61 44.64 8.68
C GLU A 83 14.15 44.91 10.09
N VAL A 84 13.91 46.11 10.60
CA VAL A 84 14.43 46.57 11.89
C VAL A 84 13.29 46.73 12.89
N GLN A 85 13.39 46.01 14.01
CA GLN A 85 12.43 46.13 15.11
C GLN A 85 12.64 47.44 15.85
N LEU A 86 11.58 48.22 16.00
CA LEU A 86 11.55 49.47 16.77
C LEU A 86 10.70 49.29 18.02
N LEU A 87 11.09 49.96 19.09
CA LEU A 87 10.29 50.10 20.32
C LEU A 87 10.46 51.53 20.84
N GLY A 88 9.35 52.27 20.86
CA GLY A 88 9.29 53.63 21.42
C GLY A 88 8.29 53.73 22.56
N ASP A 89 8.50 54.68 23.48
CA ASP A 89 7.49 55.04 24.49
C ASP A 89 6.74 56.34 24.13
N MET A 90 5.82 56.75 25.00
CA MET A 90 5.08 58.02 24.86
C MET A 90 5.88 59.24 25.35
N HIS A 91 7.12 59.05 25.77
CA HIS A 91 7.98 60.07 26.37
C HIS A 91 9.17 60.45 25.47
N GLY A 92 9.18 59.97 24.23
CA GLY A 92 10.19 60.26 23.22
C GLY A 92 11.43 59.35 23.28
N ASN A 93 11.46 58.34 24.14
CA ASN A 93 12.51 57.33 24.09
C ASN A 93 12.23 56.34 22.95
N LEU A 94 13.27 55.96 22.21
CA LEU A 94 13.17 55.07 21.06
C LEU A 94 14.45 54.27 20.90
N VAL A 95 14.31 52.95 20.76
CA VAL A 95 15.41 52.00 20.51
C VAL A 95 15.08 51.09 19.32
N HIS A 96 16.11 50.51 18.72
CA HIS A 96 15.97 49.35 17.84
C HIS A 96 16.34 48.06 18.59
N LEU A 97 15.68 46.96 18.24
CA LEU A 97 15.97 45.61 18.77
C LEU A 97 16.64 44.76 17.68
N TYR A 98 17.62 45.35 16.99
CA TYR A 98 18.32 44.76 15.84
C TYR A 98 17.39 44.45 14.64
N GLU A 99 17.93 43.74 13.66
CA GLU A 99 17.29 43.38 12.40
C GLU A 99 16.87 41.91 12.34
N ARG A 100 15.95 41.62 11.42
CA ARG A 100 15.58 40.27 10.98
C ARG A 100 15.80 40.15 9.47
N ASP A 101 16.30 39.00 9.04
CA ASP A 101 16.34 38.58 7.64
C ASP A 101 15.09 37.74 7.34
N CYS A 102 14.20 38.30 6.53
CA CYS A 102 12.93 37.70 6.12
C CYS A 102 12.95 37.36 4.62
N SER A 103 14.13 37.12 4.05
CA SER A 103 14.33 36.87 2.62
C SER A 103 13.79 35.52 2.15
N VAL A 104 13.58 34.55 3.03
CA VAL A 104 13.02 33.25 2.62
C VAL A 104 11.51 33.41 2.40
N GLN A 105 11.14 33.65 1.15
CA GLN A 105 9.77 33.97 0.74
C GLN A 105 9.29 33.08 -0.40
N ARG A 106 7.98 32.90 -0.48
CA ARG A 106 7.29 32.29 -1.62
C ARG A 106 6.20 33.25 -2.08
N ARG A 107 6.22 33.66 -3.36
CA ARG A 107 5.27 34.64 -3.91
C ARG A 107 5.10 35.89 -3.02
N PHE A 108 6.23 36.44 -2.57
CA PHE A 108 6.29 37.61 -1.67
C PHE A 108 5.70 37.41 -0.27
N GLN A 109 5.42 36.16 0.14
CA GLN A 109 5.01 35.83 1.50
C GLN A 109 6.19 35.22 2.27
N LYS A 110 6.48 35.79 3.45
CA LYS A 110 7.51 35.29 4.37
C LYS A 110 7.20 33.86 4.82
N VAL A 111 8.21 32.99 4.84
CA VAL A 111 8.10 31.57 5.22
C VAL A 111 9.01 31.20 6.39
N VAL A 112 10.26 31.66 6.35
CA VAL A 112 11.27 31.46 7.40
C VAL A 112 11.94 32.80 7.69
N GLU A 113 12.07 33.13 8.96
CA GLU A 113 12.68 34.38 9.42
C GLU A 113 13.86 34.09 10.34
N VAL A 114 14.92 34.91 10.24
CA VAL A 114 16.16 34.75 11.00
C VAL A 114 16.51 36.05 11.71
N ALA A 115 16.93 35.98 12.98
CA ALA A 115 17.53 37.11 13.69
C ALA A 115 18.88 36.69 14.30
N PRO A 116 19.93 37.53 14.24
CA PRO A 116 20.09 38.69 13.36
C PRO A 116 20.35 38.27 11.89
N ALA A 117 20.48 39.22 10.96
CA ALA A 117 20.79 38.93 9.56
C ALA A 117 22.23 38.36 9.42
N PRO A 118 22.43 37.16 8.88
CA PRO A 118 23.70 36.43 9.03
C PRO A 118 24.85 36.93 8.14
N SER A 119 24.56 37.49 6.97
CA SER A 119 25.55 37.71 5.91
C SER A 119 25.75 39.17 5.49
N LEU A 120 25.02 40.11 6.11
CA LEU A 120 25.22 41.54 5.87
C LEU A 120 26.45 42.06 6.59
N ALA A 121 27.20 42.96 5.95
CA ALA A 121 28.29 43.67 6.61
C ALA A 121 27.76 44.52 7.79
N GLN A 122 28.58 44.67 8.84
CA GLN A 122 28.18 45.43 10.03
C GLN A 122 27.86 46.90 9.67
N GLU A 123 28.60 47.50 8.73
CA GLU A 123 28.33 48.86 8.26
C GLU A 123 26.91 49.02 7.68
N THR A 124 26.45 48.02 6.92
CA THR A 124 25.11 48.00 6.33
C THR A 124 24.03 47.84 7.40
N LYS A 125 24.28 47.00 8.41
CA LYS A 125 23.39 46.87 9.58
C LYS A 125 23.27 48.17 10.35
N ASP A 126 24.39 48.83 10.62
CA ASP A 126 24.42 50.11 11.34
C ASP A 126 23.63 51.19 10.58
N LYS A 127 23.76 51.23 9.24
CA LYS A 127 22.94 52.11 8.37
C LYS A 127 21.45 51.77 8.43
N LEU A 128 21.07 50.48 8.42
CA LEU A 128 19.67 50.06 8.58
C LEU A 128 19.08 50.57 9.89
N TYR A 129 19.82 50.45 11.00
CA TYR A 129 19.39 50.94 12.31
C TYR A 129 19.27 52.47 12.32
N GLU A 130 20.25 53.18 11.76
CA GLU A 130 20.22 54.64 11.66
C GLU A 130 18.99 55.10 10.88
N TYR A 131 18.71 54.49 9.71
CA TYR A 131 17.58 54.86 8.88
C TYR A 131 16.24 54.56 9.56
N ALA A 132 16.10 53.39 10.20
CA ALA A 132 14.89 53.02 10.94
C ALA A 132 14.63 53.99 12.11
N LEU A 133 15.66 54.28 12.92
CA LEU A 133 15.56 55.23 14.03
C LEU A 133 15.28 56.66 13.55
N LYS A 134 15.93 57.10 12.47
CA LYS A 134 15.72 58.45 11.89
C LYS A 134 14.28 58.62 11.40
N LEU A 135 13.74 57.60 10.73
CA LEU A 135 12.34 57.58 10.30
C LEU A 135 11.39 57.65 11.49
N ALA A 136 11.58 56.78 12.49
CA ALA A 136 10.74 56.70 13.66
C ALA A 136 10.80 57.96 14.55
N LYS A 137 11.99 58.57 14.72
CA LYS A 137 12.15 59.86 15.42
C LYS A 137 11.43 60.99 14.71
N HIS A 138 11.48 61.03 13.38
CA HIS A 138 10.83 62.10 12.61
C HIS A 138 9.32 62.14 12.81
N VAL A 139 8.68 61.00 13.05
CA VAL A 139 7.23 60.87 13.25
C VAL A 139 6.82 60.70 14.72
N ASN A 140 7.76 60.83 15.67
CA ASN A 140 7.55 60.56 17.10
C ASN A 140 6.87 59.19 17.33
N TYR A 141 7.44 58.13 16.75
CA TYR A 141 6.88 56.78 16.82
C TYR A 141 6.85 56.24 18.26
N SER A 142 5.73 55.65 18.68
CA SER A 142 5.55 54.97 19.97
C SER A 142 5.07 53.53 19.78
N PHE A 143 5.20 52.70 20.83
CA PHE A 143 4.98 51.25 20.83
C PHE A 143 5.96 50.48 19.95
N ALA A 144 5.66 49.20 19.68
CA ALA A 144 6.44 48.38 18.77
C ALA A 144 6.05 48.70 17.31
N GLY A 145 7.05 48.70 16.44
CA GLY A 145 6.88 48.83 15.00
C GLY A 145 8.03 48.18 14.27
N THR A 146 7.91 48.00 12.97
CA THR A 146 9.01 47.47 12.16
C THR A 146 9.18 48.30 10.90
N ALA A 147 10.40 48.75 10.63
CA ALA A 147 10.76 49.36 9.36
C ALA A 147 11.36 48.29 8.43
N GLU A 148 10.78 48.10 7.25
CA GLU A 148 11.21 47.11 6.28
C GLU A 148 12.04 47.74 5.15
N PHE A 149 13.04 46.99 4.69
CA PHE A 149 14.00 47.39 3.67
C PHE A 149 14.26 46.25 2.68
N LEU A 150 14.59 46.61 1.44
CA LEU A 150 15.28 45.73 0.50
C LEU A 150 16.76 46.08 0.50
N VAL A 151 17.61 45.06 0.52
CA VAL A 151 19.06 45.19 0.41
C VAL A 151 19.51 44.40 -0.81
N ASP A 152 20.11 45.06 -1.79
CA ASP A 152 20.57 44.41 -3.03
C ASP A 152 21.93 43.70 -2.86
N GLU A 153 22.47 43.15 -3.97
CA GLU A 153 23.74 42.42 -3.96
C GLU A 153 24.96 43.32 -3.63
N ASP A 154 24.87 44.63 -3.88
CA ASP A 154 25.90 45.63 -3.54
C ASP A 154 25.70 46.21 -2.11
N GLU A 155 24.77 45.64 -1.34
CA GLU A 155 24.32 46.11 -0.03
C GLU A 155 23.75 47.54 -0.02
N SER A 156 23.19 47.99 -1.15
CA SER A 156 22.41 49.22 -1.22
C SER A 156 21.05 49.00 -0.52
N ILE A 157 20.72 49.91 0.39
CA ILE A 157 19.52 49.83 1.23
C ILE A 157 18.41 50.68 0.64
N TYR A 158 17.23 50.09 0.47
CA TYR A 158 16.02 50.77 -0.01
C TYR A 158 14.88 50.57 0.99
N PHE A 159 14.33 51.66 1.52
CA PHE A 159 13.13 51.60 2.36
C PHE A 159 11.91 51.16 1.53
N ILE A 160 11.06 50.32 2.12
CA ILE A 160 9.79 49.88 1.48
C ILE A 160 8.56 50.25 2.28
N GLU A 161 8.49 49.93 3.57
CA GLU A 161 7.31 50.18 4.39
C GLU A 161 7.62 50.23 5.90
N VAL A 162 6.66 50.74 6.67
CA VAL A 162 6.61 50.54 8.12
C VAL A 162 5.37 49.72 8.44
N ASN A 163 5.54 48.67 9.24
CA ASN A 163 4.45 47.97 9.88
C ASN A 163 4.23 48.59 11.27
N PRO A 164 3.19 49.44 11.48
CA PRO A 164 2.97 50.15 12.73
C PRO A 164 2.31 49.25 13.80
N ARG A 165 2.81 48.03 13.94
CA ARG A 165 2.26 46.95 14.78
C ARG A 165 3.33 45.90 15.08
N ILE A 166 3.01 44.99 15.99
CA ILE A 166 3.78 43.76 16.15
C ILE A 166 3.68 42.88 14.90
N GLN A 167 4.74 42.13 14.62
CA GLN A 167 4.80 41.18 13.51
C GLN A 167 4.84 39.72 14.02
N VAL A 168 4.56 38.78 13.13
CA VAL A 168 4.46 37.34 13.47
C VAL A 168 5.81 36.81 13.97
N GLU A 169 6.89 37.35 13.42
CA GLU A 169 8.31 37.06 13.59
C GLU A 169 9.00 37.85 14.71
N HIS A 170 8.27 38.58 15.56
CA HIS A 170 8.87 39.24 16.73
C HIS A 170 9.61 38.25 17.65
N THR A 171 9.18 36.99 17.66
CA THR A 171 9.70 35.90 18.49
C THR A 171 11.20 35.67 18.32
N VAL A 172 11.74 35.76 17.10
CA VAL A 172 13.19 35.60 16.88
C VAL A 172 13.98 36.75 17.50
N THR A 173 13.43 37.97 17.46
CA THR A 173 14.02 39.15 18.10
C THR A 173 14.01 39.02 19.62
N GLU A 174 12.89 38.60 20.23
CA GLU A 174 12.81 38.38 21.68
C GLU A 174 13.83 37.32 22.14
N VAL A 175 14.00 36.24 21.37
CA VAL A 175 14.91 35.15 21.73
C VAL A 175 16.38 35.56 21.67
N VAL A 176 16.79 36.42 20.72
CA VAL A 176 18.18 36.88 20.64
C VAL A 176 18.47 38.08 21.54
N THR A 177 17.46 38.87 21.91
CA THR A 177 17.65 40.07 22.75
C THR A 177 17.31 39.87 24.23
N GLY A 178 16.45 38.91 24.54
CA GLY A 178 15.86 38.76 25.87
C GLY A 178 14.79 39.81 26.21
N VAL A 179 14.44 40.70 25.27
CA VAL A 179 13.40 41.72 25.46
C VAL A 179 12.04 41.13 25.09
N ASP A 180 11.09 41.19 26.02
CA ASP A 180 9.68 40.83 25.77
C ASP A 180 8.95 42.03 25.15
N VAL A 181 8.75 41.98 23.84
CA VAL A 181 8.19 43.07 23.03
C VAL A 181 6.71 43.26 23.35
N VAL A 182 5.95 42.18 23.52
CA VAL A 182 4.51 42.24 23.82
C VAL A 182 4.28 42.88 25.18
N ARG A 183 5.00 42.42 26.21
CA ARG A 183 4.93 43.01 27.54
C ARG A 183 5.34 44.47 27.53
N SER A 184 6.41 44.82 26.81
CA SER A 184 6.86 46.20 26.69
C SER A 184 5.79 47.10 26.07
N GLN A 185 5.07 46.63 25.05
CA GLN A 185 3.96 47.39 24.46
C GLN A 185 2.83 47.66 25.47
N LEU A 186 2.49 46.68 26.31
CA LEU A 186 1.47 46.85 27.35
C LEU A 186 1.91 47.86 28.41
N LEU A 187 3.16 47.76 28.87
CA LEU A 187 3.71 48.70 29.85
C LEU A 187 3.82 50.13 29.29
N VAL A 188 4.19 50.28 28.02
CA VAL A 188 4.15 51.60 27.34
C VAL A 188 2.73 52.14 27.25
N ALA A 189 1.72 51.29 27.01
CA ALA A 189 0.31 51.70 27.05
C ALA A 189 -0.13 52.19 28.43
N ASP A 190 0.42 51.60 29.50
CA ASP A 190 0.22 52.04 30.90
C ASP A 190 1.02 53.32 31.25
N GLY A 191 1.76 53.87 30.29
CA GLY A 191 2.52 55.11 30.44
C GLY A 191 3.94 54.91 30.99
N CYS A 192 4.43 53.68 31.14
CA CYS A 192 5.82 53.41 31.52
C CYS A 192 6.79 53.95 30.46
N ARG A 193 7.94 54.45 30.93
CA ARG A 193 9.07 54.82 30.08
C ARG A 193 9.93 53.61 29.80
N LEU A 194 10.66 53.59 28.67
CA LEU A 194 11.58 52.49 28.36
C LEU A 194 12.68 52.32 29.44
N ASP A 195 13.13 53.43 30.03
CA ASP A 195 14.16 53.47 31.08
C ASP A 195 13.63 53.21 32.50
N SER A 196 12.35 52.86 32.66
CA SER A 196 11.77 52.51 33.96
C SER A 196 12.20 51.13 34.44
N ASP A 197 12.10 50.86 35.74
CA ASP A 197 12.46 49.56 36.32
C ASP A 197 11.60 48.40 35.78
N GLU A 198 10.37 48.69 35.32
CA GLU A 198 9.45 47.68 34.77
C GLU A 198 9.82 47.19 33.37
N ILE A 199 10.36 48.07 32.51
CA ILE A 199 10.78 47.77 31.13
C ILE A 199 12.31 47.53 31.05
N ASN A 200 13.09 48.29 31.81
CA ASN A 200 14.53 48.15 32.02
C ASN A 200 15.38 48.23 30.73
N ILE A 201 15.10 49.22 29.88
CA ILE A 201 15.88 49.56 28.68
C ILE A 201 16.40 51.01 28.83
N PRO A 202 17.49 51.23 29.59
CA PRO A 202 18.01 52.57 29.85
C PRO A 202 18.63 53.24 28.62
N SER A 203 19.15 52.48 27.66
CA SER A 203 19.74 53.02 26.43
C SER A 203 19.81 51.99 25.29
N GLN A 204 20.23 52.42 24.09
CA GLN A 204 20.44 51.49 22.97
C GLN A 204 21.56 50.47 23.27
N GLU A 205 22.59 50.90 23.99
CA GLU A 205 23.79 50.11 24.31
C GLU A 205 23.52 49.01 25.35
N SER A 206 22.42 49.09 26.12
CA SER A 206 22.06 48.04 27.07
C SER A 206 21.45 46.80 26.41
N ILE A 207 21.05 46.89 25.14
CA ILE A 207 20.39 45.80 24.41
C ILE A 207 21.45 44.93 23.72
N GLN A 208 21.57 43.68 24.15
CA GLN A 208 22.52 42.72 23.59
C GLN A 208 21.86 41.78 22.58
N CYS A 209 22.55 41.43 21.51
CA CYS A 209 22.12 40.38 20.57
C CYS A 209 22.96 39.12 20.79
N ASN A 210 22.32 38.03 21.21
CA ASN A 210 22.98 36.78 21.59
C ASN A 210 22.61 35.63 20.64
N GLY A 211 23.58 35.19 19.84
CA GLY A 211 23.43 34.04 18.94
C GLY A 211 22.49 34.30 17.77
N PHE A 212 21.80 33.26 17.32
CA PHE A 212 20.85 33.27 16.21
C PHE A 212 19.54 32.60 16.61
N ALA A 213 18.44 33.10 16.09
CA ALA A 213 17.12 32.47 16.16
C ALA A 213 16.51 32.35 14.76
N ILE A 214 15.82 31.23 14.52
CA ILE A 214 15.08 30.94 13.29
C ILE A 214 13.64 30.66 13.66
N GLN A 215 12.67 31.29 12.98
CA GLN A 215 11.27 30.92 13.07
C GLN A 215 10.81 30.18 11.81
N CYS A 216 10.07 29.10 12.00
CA CYS A 216 9.31 28.44 10.95
C CYS A 216 7.83 28.36 11.33
N ARG A 217 6.96 28.58 10.33
CA ARG A 217 5.51 28.44 10.46
C ARG A 217 5.04 27.12 9.92
N VAL A 218 4.58 26.24 10.80
CA VAL A 218 3.95 24.98 10.40
C VAL A 218 2.50 25.25 10.04
N THR A 219 2.14 24.95 8.79
CA THR A 219 0.79 25.19 8.24
C THR A 219 0.17 23.87 7.74
N THR A 220 -1.14 23.90 7.44
CA THR A 220 -1.84 22.78 6.77
C THR A 220 -1.64 22.75 5.25
N GLU A 221 -0.79 23.61 4.69
CA GLU A 221 -0.56 23.67 3.24
C GLU A 221 0.18 22.42 2.75
N ASP A 222 -0.34 21.76 1.71
CA ASP A 222 0.32 20.62 1.07
C ASP A 222 1.30 21.10 -0.02
N PRO A 223 2.62 20.98 0.17
CA PRO A 223 3.58 21.44 -0.83
C PRO A 223 3.47 20.70 -2.17
N LEU A 224 2.95 19.46 -2.18
CA LEU A 224 2.76 18.66 -3.41
C LEU A 224 1.52 19.08 -4.19
N GLN A 225 0.58 19.81 -3.57
CA GLN A 225 -0.60 20.37 -4.21
C GLN A 225 -0.55 21.90 -4.29
N SER A 226 0.61 22.43 -4.67
CA SER A 226 0.81 23.88 -4.82
C SER A 226 0.52 24.71 -3.56
N PHE A 227 0.70 24.11 -2.36
CA PHE A 227 0.44 24.70 -1.04
C PHE A 227 -1.04 25.02 -0.81
N LYS A 228 -1.95 24.22 -1.38
CA LYS A 228 -3.36 24.28 -1.01
C LYS A 228 -3.51 23.90 0.48
N PRO A 229 -4.19 24.73 1.31
CA PRO A 229 -4.49 24.38 2.69
C PRO A 229 -5.36 23.13 2.79
N ASP A 230 -4.91 22.16 3.59
CA ASP A 230 -5.71 21.02 4.01
C ASP A 230 -6.58 21.39 5.22
N TYR A 231 -7.71 20.70 5.38
CA TYR A 231 -8.69 20.97 6.44
C TYR A 231 -9.39 19.69 6.89
N GLY A 232 -9.89 19.68 8.12
CA GLY A 232 -10.44 18.48 8.74
C GLY A 232 -9.90 18.27 10.15
N THR A 233 -9.97 17.04 10.64
CA THR A 233 -9.69 16.73 12.05
C THR A 233 -8.21 16.41 12.28
N LEU A 234 -7.58 17.06 13.25
CA LEU A 234 -6.26 16.66 13.74
C LEU A 234 -6.37 15.42 14.62
N ILE A 235 -6.02 14.26 14.07
CA ILE A 235 -6.11 12.95 14.74
C ILE A 235 -5.03 12.78 15.82
N ALA A 236 -3.85 13.35 15.58
CA ALA A 236 -2.78 13.40 16.57
C ALA A 236 -1.96 14.67 16.42
N TYR A 237 -1.62 15.28 17.55
CA TYR A 237 -0.76 16.44 17.63
C TYR A 237 0.23 16.23 18.79
N ARG A 238 1.52 16.12 18.46
CA ARG A 238 2.61 16.04 19.43
C ARG A 238 3.63 17.11 19.09
N ALA A 239 3.68 18.12 19.96
CA ALA A 239 4.72 19.12 19.95
C ALA A 239 6.08 18.52 20.35
N ALA A 240 7.15 19.04 19.75
CA ALA A 240 8.53 18.71 20.09
C ALA A 240 9.20 19.92 20.74
N GLY A 241 9.67 19.77 21.98
CA GLY A 241 10.36 20.83 22.73
C GLY A 241 11.87 20.58 22.83
N GLY A 242 12.49 21.17 23.86
CA GLY A 242 13.91 21.01 24.18
C GLY A 242 14.62 22.36 24.37
N TYR A 243 15.88 22.33 24.80
CA TYR A 243 16.66 23.55 25.04
C TYR A 243 16.84 24.39 23.77
N GLY A 244 16.45 25.67 23.85
CA GLY A 244 16.49 26.61 22.74
C GLY A 244 15.37 26.41 21.70
N ILE A 245 14.28 25.75 22.08
CA ILE A 245 13.04 25.68 21.29
C ILE A 245 11.94 26.43 22.03
N ARG A 246 11.34 27.41 21.35
CA ARG A 246 10.13 28.10 21.75
C ARG A 246 9.00 27.71 20.80
N ILE A 247 7.80 27.50 21.36
CA ILE A 247 6.60 27.10 20.63
C ILE A 247 5.50 28.10 20.94
N ASP A 248 4.95 28.73 19.90
CA ASP A 248 3.78 29.60 20.00
C ASP A 248 2.67 28.91 19.18
N GLU A 249 1.80 28.18 19.87
CA GLU A 249 0.74 27.36 19.27
C GLU A 249 -0.43 28.22 18.78
N GLY A 250 -1.00 27.88 17.63
CA GLY A 250 -2.33 28.34 17.23
C GLY A 250 -3.42 27.49 17.87
N SER A 251 -4.57 27.39 17.19
CA SER A 251 -5.68 26.53 17.64
C SER A 251 -5.49 25.06 17.24
N ALA A 252 -4.30 24.49 17.51
CA ALA A 252 -3.91 23.14 17.10
C ALA A 252 -3.78 22.20 18.29
N TYR A 253 -4.77 21.33 18.51
CA TYR A 253 -4.75 20.29 19.53
C TYR A 253 -5.42 19.01 19.02
N GLN A 254 -5.19 17.89 19.70
CA GLN A 254 -5.76 16.61 19.30
C GLN A 254 -7.30 16.65 19.30
N GLY A 255 -7.91 16.29 18.18
CA GLY A 255 -9.36 16.25 17.97
C GLY A 255 -9.97 17.56 17.44
N VAL A 256 -9.20 18.65 17.32
CA VAL A 256 -9.73 19.90 16.75
C VAL A 256 -10.00 19.73 15.25
N LYS A 257 -11.09 20.35 14.78
CA LYS A 257 -11.40 20.45 13.35
C LYS A 257 -10.87 21.77 12.82
N ILE A 258 -9.87 21.72 11.95
CA ILE A 258 -9.33 22.88 11.25
C ILE A 258 -10.32 23.32 10.18
N SER A 259 -10.70 24.59 10.27
CA SER A 259 -11.67 25.24 9.39
C SER A 259 -10.99 25.81 8.13
N PRO A 260 -11.65 25.78 6.97
CA PRO A 260 -11.13 26.45 5.78
C PRO A 260 -11.25 27.99 5.83
N PHE A 261 -11.91 28.57 6.85
CA PHE A 261 -12.24 30.00 6.88
C PHE A 261 -11.15 30.93 7.43
N PHE A 262 -10.07 30.39 7.99
CA PHE A 262 -8.98 31.16 8.58
C PHE A 262 -7.65 30.85 7.88
N ASP A 263 -6.56 31.45 8.35
CA ASP A 263 -5.24 31.07 7.88
C ASP A 263 -4.90 29.62 8.29
N SER A 264 -3.94 29.04 7.56
CA SER A 264 -3.58 27.63 7.69
C SER A 264 -2.59 27.35 8.82
N LEU A 265 -2.31 28.32 9.70
CA LEU A 265 -1.29 28.22 10.74
C LEU A 265 -1.71 27.21 11.82
N LEU A 266 -0.81 26.26 12.10
CA LEU A 266 -0.95 25.34 13.24
C LEU A 266 -0.09 25.79 14.41
N VAL A 267 1.19 26.04 14.16
CA VAL A 267 2.16 26.37 15.22
C VAL A 267 3.35 27.14 14.64
N LYS A 268 3.84 28.12 15.40
CA LYS A 268 5.13 28.76 15.14
C LYS A 268 6.19 28.11 16.02
N ILE A 269 7.30 27.75 15.39
CA ILE A 269 8.44 27.14 16.09
C ILE A 269 9.60 28.10 15.93
N THR A 270 10.19 28.51 17.06
CA THR A 270 11.41 29.32 17.08
C THR A 270 12.55 28.52 17.69
N ALA A 271 13.64 28.34 16.95
CA ALA A 271 14.82 27.62 17.39
C ALA A 271 16.01 28.58 17.53
N SER A 272 16.77 28.49 18.61
CA SER A 272 17.95 29.33 18.83
C SER A 272 19.21 28.54 19.17
N ALA A 273 20.34 29.09 18.76
CA ALA A 273 21.67 28.57 19.05
C ALA A 273 22.73 29.67 18.93
N ARG A 274 24.00 29.32 19.16
CA ARG A 274 25.14 30.24 19.01
C ARG A 274 25.51 30.55 17.56
N SER A 275 25.10 29.70 16.62
CA SER A 275 25.34 29.85 15.18
C SER A 275 24.06 29.59 14.39
N LEU A 276 23.98 30.14 13.18
CA LEU A 276 22.85 29.91 12.27
C LEU A 276 22.66 28.42 11.98
N THR A 277 23.74 27.70 11.64
CA THR A 277 23.72 26.24 11.42
C THR A 277 23.21 25.50 12.65
N GLY A 278 23.65 25.87 13.85
CA GLY A 278 23.18 25.22 15.08
C GLY A 278 21.70 25.47 15.36
N ALA A 279 21.17 26.65 15.01
CA ALA A 279 19.75 26.96 15.13
C ALA A 279 18.95 26.18 14.07
N ALA A 280 19.50 26.04 12.86
CA ALA A 280 18.91 25.27 11.77
C ALA A 280 18.86 23.78 12.09
N ASP A 281 19.91 23.20 12.67
CA ASP A 281 19.95 21.81 13.12
C ASP A 281 18.90 21.54 14.20
N ARG A 282 18.75 22.46 15.16
CA ARG A 282 17.70 22.38 16.19
C ARG A 282 16.31 22.49 15.58
N MET A 283 16.11 23.38 14.61
CA MET A 283 14.84 23.51 13.89
C MET A 283 14.51 22.23 13.13
N SER A 284 15.46 21.72 12.34
CA SER A 284 15.37 20.49 11.56
C SER A 284 15.00 19.28 12.44
N ARG A 285 15.67 19.13 13.59
CA ARG A 285 15.35 18.11 14.60
C ARG A 285 13.94 18.28 15.18
N THR A 286 13.53 19.51 15.48
CA THR A 286 12.21 19.81 16.05
C THR A 286 11.08 19.49 15.08
N LEU A 287 11.20 19.98 13.84
CA LEU A 287 10.29 19.69 12.75
C LEU A 287 10.18 18.18 12.48
N SER A 288 11.31 17.47 12.52
CA SER A 288 11.37 16.01 12.33
C SER A 288 10.80 15.21 13.49
N GLU A 289 10.73 15.76 14.70
CA GLU A 289 10.12 15.11 15.87
C GLU A 289 8.62 15.40 15.99
N PHE A 290 8.16 16.56 15.50
CA PHE A 290 6.73 16.91 15.49
C PHE A 290 5.90 15.80 14.84
N ARG A 291 4.79 15.42 15.47
CA ARG A 291 3.84 14.45 14.90
C ARG A 291 2.49 15.10 14.77
N ILE A 292 2.16 15.49 13.55
CA ILE A 292 0.84 15.96 13.15
C ILE A 292 0.25 14.89 12.24
N ARG A 293 -0.98 14.46 12.54
CA ARG A 293 -1.73 13.43 11.80
C ARG A 293 -3.18 13.88 11.62
N GLY A 294 -3.81 13.41 10.55
CA GLY A 294 -5.15 13.82 10.14
C GLY A 294 -5.10 14.78 8.96
N LEU A 295 -4.13 15.69 8.94
CA LEU A 295 -3.94 16.68 7.87
C LEU A 295 -2.52 16.64 7.32
N LYS A 296 -2.36 17.11 6.07
CA LYS A 296 -1.07 17.44 5.47
C LYS A 296 -0.47 18.67 6.14
N THR A 297 0.86 18.79 6.05
CA THR A 297 1.59 19.94 6.59
C THR A 297 2.78 20.28 5.71
N ASN A 298 3.22 21.53 5.79
CA ASN A 298 4.42 22.01 5.10
C ASN A 298 5.76 21.59 5.78
N ILE A 299 5.73 20.79 6.86
CA ILE A 299 6.92 20.37 7.62
C ILE A 299 8.05 19.82 6.73
N PRO A 300 7.80 18.88 5.79
CA PRO A 300 8.90 18.32 4.99
C PRO A 300 9.59 19.37 4.11
N PHE A 301 8.83 20.34 3.61
CA PHE A 301 9.37 21.47 2.85
C PHE A 301 10.24 22.36 3.75
N LEU A 302 9.79 22.68 4.97
CA LEU A 302 10.57 23.46 5.94
C LEU A 302 11.88 22.77 6.32
N VAL A 303 11.86 21.44 6.50
CA VAL A 303 13.07 20.63 6.75
C VAL A 303 14.05 20.77 5.59
N ASN A 304 13.59 20.71 4.34
CA ASN A 304 14.45 20.92 3.17
C ASN A 304 15.05 22.33 3.17
N VAL A 305 14.25 23.36 3.45
CA VAL A 305 14.69 24.77 3.50
C VAL A 305 15.80 24.99 4.54
N VAL A 306 15.60 24.58 5.80
CA VAL A 306 16.58 24.85 6.87
C VAL A 306 17.86 24.02 6.75
N ASN A 307 17.82 22.88 6.06
CA ASN A 307 18.99 22.06 5.78
C ASN A 307 19.73 22.48 4.48
N HIS A 308 19.17 23.40 3.70
CA HIS A 308 19.76 23.79 2.43
C HIS A 308 21.04 24.61 2.63
N PRO A 309 22.15 24.32 1.92
CA PRO A 309 23.43 25.03 2.11
C PRO A 309 23.33 26.55 1.91
N VAL A 310 22.53 27.03 0.96
CA VAL A 310 22.34 28.47 0.73
C VAL A 310 21.71 29.15 1.96
N PHE A 311 20.75 28.50 2.61
CA PHE A 311 20.12 29.01 3.82
C PHE A 311 21.09 28.99 5.01
N GLN A 312 21.78 27.86 5.24
CA GLN A 312 22.70 27.73 6.38
C GLN A 312 23.92 28.66 6.29
N ASN A 313 24.32 29.05 5.08
CA ASN A 313 25.37 30.05 4.84
C ASN A 313 24.83 31.50 4.88
N GLY A 314 23.54 31.71 5.16
CA GLY A 314 22.93 33.03 5.24
C GLY A 314 22.73 33.74 3.90
N LYS A 315 22.88 33.04 2.77
CA LYS A 315 22.86 33.63 1.42
C LYS A 315 21.50 33.62 0.74
N ALA A 316 20.44 33.22 1.44
CA ALA A 316 19.09 33.23 0.89
C ALA A 316 18.65 34.66 0.53
N THR A 317 18.06 34.81 -0.65
CA THR A 317 17.42 36.03 -1.17
C THR A 317 15.93 35.76 -1.36
N VAL A 318 15.14 36.79 -1.71
CA VAL A 318 13.69 36.67 -1.97
C VAL A 318 13.35 35.60 -3.01
N LYS A 319 14.25 35.29 -3.95
CA LYS A 319 14.04 34.25 -4.98
C LYS A 319 14.53 32.85 -4.61
N PHE A 320 15.07 32.66 -3.41
CA PHE A 320 15.67 31.40 -3.00
C PHE A 320 14.74 30.20 -3.23
N ILE A 321 13.48 30.26 -2.81
CA ILE A 321 12.55 29.14 -2.99
C ILE A 321 12.23 28.89 -4.48
N ASP A 322 12.09 29.94 -5.27
CA ASP A 322 11.76 29.82 -6.70
C ASP A 322 12.92 29.22 -7.53
N GLN A 323 14.17 29.50 -7.13
CA GLN A 323 15.39 29.04 -7.82
C GLN A 323 15.77 27.59 -7.48
N HIS A 324 15.29 27.04 -6.36
CA HIS A 324 15.70 25.74 -5.84
C HIS A 324 14.55 24.73 -5.87
N GLN A 325 14.28 24.15 -7.05
CA GLN A 325 13.19 23.19 -7.26
C GLN A 325 13.37 21.88 -6.48
N GLU A 326 14.60 21.54 -6.09
CA GLU A 326 14.92 20.42 -5.22
C GLU A 326 14.25 20.51 -3.84
N LEU A 327 13.87 21.71 -3.37
CA LEU A 327 13.15 21.90 -2.11
C LEU A 327 11.77 21.21 -2.10
N PHE A 328 11.17 20.99 -3.28
CA PHE A 328 9.88 20.31 -3.45
C PHE A 328 10.01 18.79 -3.58
N GLN A 329 11.23 18.24 -3.58
CA GLN A 329 11.46 16.80 -3.54
C GLN A 329 11.27 16.29 -2.10
N ILE A 330 10.03 15.98 -1.76
CA ILE A 330 9.62 15.64 -0.40
C ILE A 330 9.62 14.13 -0.17
N TRP A 331 10.29 13.70 0.91
CA TRP A 331 10.20 12.34 1.42
C TRP A 331 9.04 12.20 2.40
N THR A 332 8.03 11.41 2.03
CA THR A 332 6.92 11.09 2.94
C THR A 332 7.33 10.03 3.95
N ALA A 333 7.28 10.39 5.24
CA ALA A 333 7.53 9.44 6.33
C ALA A 333 6.46 8.33 6.34
N GLN A 334 6.89 7.07 6.49
CA GLN A 334 5.98 5.93 6.51
C GLN A 334 5.09 5.94 7.77
N ASP A 335 3.76 5.87 7.58
CA ASP A 335 2.77 5.88 8.67
C ASP A 335 2.32 4.46 9.07
N ARG A 336 3.28 3.56 9.27
CA ARG A 336 3.03 2.12 9.50
C ARG A 336 2.15 1.84 10.73
N GLY A 337 2.37 2.56 11.84
CA GLY A 337 1.59 2.36 13.07
C GLY A 337 0.11 2.68 12.89
N THR A 338 -0.21 3.86 12.35
CA THR A 338 -1.59 4.27 12.05
C THR A 338 -2.27 3.33 11.06
N LYS A 339 -1.54 2.86 10.05
CA LYS A 339 -2.05 1.90 9.05
C LYS A 339 -2.44 0.55 9.69
N VAL A 340 -1.62 0.02 10.61
CA VAL A 340 -1.98 -1.18 11.40
C VAL A 340 -3.22 -0.93 12.27
N LEU A 341 -3.29 0.21 12.96
CA LEU A 341 -4.48 0.54 13.76
C LEU A 341 -5.74 0.66 12.88
N ARG A 342 -5.62 1.20 11.66
CA ARG A 342 -6.72 1.29 10.69
C ARG A 342 -7.22 -0.08 10.27
N TYR A 343 -6.34 -1.04 10.04
CA TYR A 343 -6.73 -2.41 9.73
C TYR A 343 -7.47 -3.06 10.90
N LEU A 344 -6.88 -3.00 12.11
CA LEU A 344 -7.50 -3.55 13.32
C LEU A 344 -8.87 -2.93 13.59
N ALA A 345 -8.98 -1.61 13.49
CA ALA A 345 -10.24 -0.90 13.67
C ALA A 345 -11.29 -1.34 12.65
N ASN A 346 -10.89 -1.52 11.37
CA ASN A 346 -11.79 -2.04 10.33
C ASN A 346 -12.30 -3.44 10.67
N VAL A 347 -11.41 -4.36 11.06
CA VAL A 347 -11.81 -5.73 11.41
C VAL A 347 -12.71 -5.75 12.65
N ILE A 348 -12.46 -4.89 13.64
CA ILE A 348 -13.30 -4.81 14.85
C ILE A 348 -14.73 -4.35 14.52
N VAL A 349 -14.90 -3.39 13.60
CA VAL A 349 -16.21 -2.81 13.25
C VAL A 349 -16.92 -3.66 12.18
N ASN A 350 -16.23 -3.98 11.09
CA ASN A 350 -16.82 -4.58 9.88
C ASN A 350 -16.58 -6.09 9.78
N GLY A 351 -15.75 -6.68 10.65
CA GLY A 351 -15.26 -8.05 10.49
C GLY A 351 -14.21 -8.18 9.39
N GLU A 352 -13.64 -9.38 9.28
CA GLU A 352 -12.80 -9.75 8.14
C GLU A 352 -13.68 -10.46 7.09
N PRO A 353 -13.70 -10.02 5.81
CA PRO A 353 -14.62 -10.53 4.79
C PRO A 353 -14.58 -12.05 4.54
N SER A 354 -13.43 -12.70 4.73
CA SER A 354 -13.30 -14.16 4.59
C SER A 354 -13.89 -14.94 5.77
N VAL A 355 -14.14 -14.31 6.92
CA VAL A 355 -14.76 -14.92 8.11
C VAL A 355 -16.26 -14.59 8.17
N LYS A 356 -17.09 -15.52 7.67
CA LYS A 356 -18.56 -15.31 7.64
C LYS A 356 -19.26 -15.49 8.98
N ARG A 357 -18.76 -16.36 9.86
CA ARG A 357 -19.36 -16.66 11.17
C ARG A 357 -18.29 -16.70 12.23
N ILE A 358 -18.51 -15.96 13.31
CA ILE A 358 -17.62 -15.90 14.47
C ILE A 358 -18.31 -16.54 15.67
N ASP A 359 -17.70 -17.57 16.23
CA ASP A 359 -18.03 -18.10 17.54
C ASP A 359 -17.44 -17.18 18.63
N LYS A 360 -18.32 -16.42 19.29
CA LYS A 360 -17.93 -15.48 20.36
C LYS A 360 -17.44 -16.19 21.63
N THR A 361 -17.72 -17.48 21.79
CA THR A 361 -17.30 -18.28 22.95
C THR A 361 -15.90 -18.88 22.80
N LYS A 362 -15.34 -18.86 21.58
CA LYS A 362 -14.02 -19.40 21.29
C LYS A 362 -12.93 -18.63 22.06
N VAL A 363 -12.10 -19.38 22.77
CA VAL A 363 -10.87 -18.89 23.42
C VAL A 363 -9.71 -19.59 22.74
N PHE A 364 -8.70 -18.81 22.34
CA PHE A 364 -7.55 -19.31 21.62
C PHE A 364 -6.39 -19.63 22.57
N GLY A 365 -5.80 -20.82 22.44
CA GLY A 365 -4.58 -21.19 23.15
C GLY A 365 -3.36 -20.37 22.72
N THR A 366 -2.33 -20.36 23.56
CA THR A 366 -1.01 -19.79 23.19
C THR A 366 -0.11 -20.92 22.67
N PRO A 367 0.28 -20.92 21.38
CA PRO A 367 1.03 -21.99 20.80
C PRO A 367 2.46 -21.99 21.35
N LYS A 368 2.93 -23.16 21.79
CA LYS A 368 4.27 -23.33 22.36
C LYS A 368 5.23 -23.72 21.25
N VAL A 369 6.20 -22.86 20.95
CA VAL A 369 7.25 -23.18 19.99
C VAL A 369 8.23 -24.18 20.64
N PRO A 370 8.51 -25.33 20.01
CA PRO A 370 9.51 -26.27 20.53
C PRO A 370 10.88 -25.62 20.69
N PHE A 371 11.56 -25.92 21.81
CA PHE A 371 12.88 -25.38 22.09
C PHE A 371 13.94 -26.03 21.18
N VAL A 372 14.82 -25.21 20.63
CA VAL A 372 16.04 -25.62 19.94
C VAL A 372 17.17 -24.67 20.32
N ASP A 373 18.40 -25.17 20.33
CA ASP A 373 19.57 -24.32 20.47
C ASP A 373 19.81 -23.54 19.18
N ARG A 374 19.48 -22.24 19.20
CA ARG A 374 19.68 -21.33 18.06
C ARG A 374 21.13 -20.86 17.91
N SER A 375 22.00 -21.15 18.88
CA SER A 375 23.41 -20.81 18.83
C SER A 375 24.25 -21.85 18.08
N ALA A 376 23.76 -23.09 18.00
CA ALA A 376 24.37 -24.15 17.20
C ALA A 376 24.25 -23.86 15.70
N ASP A 377 25.20 -24.36 14.92
CA ASP A 377 25.08 -24.36 13.45
C ASP A 377 24.01 -25.36 12.99
N PHE A 378 23.47 -25.14 11.79
CA PHE A 378 22.56 -26.12 11.18
C PHE A 378 23.33 -27.39 10.77
N THR A 379 22.81 -28.55 11.15
CA THR A 379 23.28 -29.83 10.60
C THR A 379 23.00 -29.86 9.09
N PRO A 380 24.01 -30.12 8.23
CA PRO A 380 23.82 -30.21 6.78
C PRO A 380 22.76 -31.25 6.42
N GLY A 381 21.79 -30.86 5.58
CA GLY A 381 20.70 -31.71 5.13
C GLY A 381 20.73 -31.94 3.60
N THR A 382 19.58 -32.22 3.04
CA THR A 382 19.41 -32.47 1.60
C THR A 382 19.76 -31.28 0.73
N LYS A 383 19.60 -30.04 1.23
CA LYS A 383 19.98 -28.83 0.49
C LYS A 383 21.48 -28.78 0.20
N GLN A 384 22.30 -28.97 1.23
CA GLN A 384 23.77 -28.99 1.08
C GLN A 384 24.23 -30.15 0.19
N ARG A 385 23.49 -31.27 0.23
CA ARG A 385 23.76 -32.41 -0.65
C ARG A 385 23.48 -32.07 -2.11
N LEU A 386 22.35 -31.42 -2.42
CA LEU A 386 22.04 -30.95 -3.77
C LEU A 386 23.11 -29.98 -4.26
N ASP A 387 23.47 -28.98 -3.45
CA ASP A 387 24.49 -27.98 -3.82
C ASP A 387 25.85 -28.59 -4.14
N LYS A 388 26.19 -29.69 -3.46
CA LYS A 388 27.46 -30.40 -3.68
C LYS A 388 27.41 -31.35 -4.89
N LEU A 389 26.30 -32.05 -5.09
CA LEU A 389 26.20 -33.11 -6.09
C LEU A 389 25.73 -32.60 -7.46
N GLY A 390 24.92 -31.54 -7.49
CA GLY A 390 24.07 -31.20 -8.63
C GLY A 390 22.86 -32.16 -8.74
N PRO A 391 21.82 -31.79 -9.50
CA PRO A 391 20.53 -32.49 -9.48
C PRO A 391 20.59 -33.92 -10.03
N GLU A 392 21.46 -34.22 -11.00
CA GLU A 392 21.62 -35.54 -11.62
C GLU A 392 22.21 -36.56 -10.64
N LYS A 393 23.35 -36.23 -10.02
CA LYS A 393 23.98 -37.10 -9.02
C LYS A 393 23.17 -37.14 -7.72
N PHE A 394 22.38 -36.10 -7.45
CA PHE A 394 21.43 -36.12 -6.35
C PHE A 394 20.30 -37.13 -6.60
N ALA A 395 19.73 -37.17 -7.80
CA ALA A 395 18.73 -38.18 -8.17
C ALA A 395 19.31 -39.61 -8.13
N GLU A 396 20.55 -39.80 -8.59
CA GLU A 396 21.26 -41.07 -8.48
C GLU A 396 21.48 -41.48 -7.00
N TRP A 397 21.87 -40.54 -6.13
CA TRP A 397 21.94 -40.80 -4.69
C TRP A 397 20.58 -41.23 -4.15
N LEU A 398 19.52 -40.51 -4.47
CA LEU A 398 18.18 -40.78 -3.97
C LEU A 398 17.69 -42.17 -4.37
N LYS A 399 17.91 -42.58 -5.63
CA LYS A 399 17.57 -43.92 -6.13
C LYS A 399 18.28 -45.04 -5.35
N ASN A 400 19.51 -44.78 -4.90
CA ASN A 400 20.35 -45.75 -4.21
C ASN A 400 20.18 -45.70 -2.67
N GLU A 401 19.36 -44.78 -2.16
CA GLU A 401 19.10 -44.65 -0.74
C GLU A 401 18.20 -45.79 -0.25
N LYS A 402 18.65 -46.53 0.76
CA LYS A 402 17.92 -47.68 1.28
C LYS A 402 16.73 -47.24 2.13
N THR A 403 16.92 -46.17 2.90
CA THR A 403 15.91 -45.62 3.79
C THR A 403 14.85 -44.83 3.03
N ILE A 404 13.58 -45.01 3.38
CA ILE A 404 12.50 -44.20 2.78
C ILE A 404 12.69 -42.74 3.19
N GLN A 405 12.51 -41.83 2.23
CA GLN A 405 12.60 -40.39 2.41
C GLN A 405 11.20 -39.76 2.56
N PHE A 406 11.10 -38.66 3.32
CA PHE A 406 9.83 -38.00 3.58
C PHE A 406 9.84 -36.51 3.24
N THR A 407 8.79 -36.05 2.55
CA THR A 407 8.50 -34.63 2.31
C THR A 407 7.38 -34.17 3.23
N ASP A 408 7.64 -33.15 4.05
CA ASP A 408 6.59 -32.55 4.89
C ASP A 408 5.76 -31.53 4.10
N THR A 409 4.45 -31.73 4.02
CA THR A 409 3.49 -30.87 3.31
C THR A 409 2.73 -29.90 4.23
N THR A 410 3.07 -29.87 5.53
CA THR A 410 2.40 -29.05 6.55
C THR A 410 2.28 -27.58 6.14
N LEU A 411 3.31 -27.03 5.48
CA LEU A 411 3.39 -25.62 5.10
C LEU A 411 2.72 -25.29 3.75
N ARG A 412 2.19 -26.29 3.01
CA ARG A 412 1.53 -26.10 1.71
C ARG A 412 0.26 -26.91 1.58
N ASP A 413 0.34 -28.21 1.26
CA ASP A 413 -0.83 -28.97 0.86
C ASP A 413 -1.78 -29.33 2.01
N ALA A 414 -1.23 -29.51 3.22
CA ALA A 414 -2.01 -29.88 4.38
C ALA A 414 -3.07 -28.81 4.71
N HIS A 415 -2.63 -27.55 4.84
CA HIS A 415 -3.54 -26.43 5.09
C HIS A 415 -4.33 -26.01 3.85
N GLN A 416 -3.82 -26.24 2.64
CA GLN A 416 -4.61 -26.10 1.41
C GLN A 416 -5.83 -27.03 1.43
N SER A 417 -5.66 -28.26 1.93
CA SER A 417 -6.70 -29.28 1.99
C SER A 417 -7.64 -29.10 3.17
N LEU A 418 -7.14 -28.75 4.35
CA LEU A 418 -7.95 -28.69 5.57
C LEU A 418 -8.51 -27.30 5.87
N LEU A 419 -7.77 -26.24 5.54
CA LEU A 419 -7.98 -24.87 6.05
C LEU A 419 -8.11 -23.84 4.92
N ALA A 420 -8.55 -24.27 3.73
CA ALA A 420 -8.69 -23.42 2.54
C ALA A 420 -7.44 -22.57 2.25
N THR A 421 -6.25 -23.10 2.49
CA THR A 421 -4.95 -22.43 2.26
C THR A 421 -4.72 -21.18 3.12
N ARG A 422 -5.40 -21.05 4.26
CA ARG A 422 -5.40 -19.80 5.05
C ARG A 422 -4.23 -19.65 6.02
N VAL A 423 -3.38 -20.66 6.21
CA VAL A 423 -2.26 -20.55 7.14
C VAL A 423 -1.32 -19.41 6.73
N ARG A 424 -1.06 -18.51 7.68
CA ARG A 424 -0.34 -17.25 7.48
C ARG A 424 1.15 -17.39 7.72
N THR A 425 1.92 -16.54 7.05
CA THR A 425 3.40 -16.51 7.16
C THR A 425 3.87 -16.40 8.61
N ILE A 426 3.20 -15.60 9.45
CA ILE A 426 3.61 -15.43 10.85
C ILE A 426 3.58 -16.72 11.66
N ASP A 427 2.61 -17.61 11.41
CA ASP A 427 2.47 -18.87 12.14
C ASP A 427 3.45 -19.92 11.63
N MET A 428 3.76 -19.91 10.33
CA MET A 428 4.81 -20.74 9.74
C MET A 428 6.20 -20.35 10.29
N MET A 429 6.51 -19.04 10.28
CA MET A 429 7.83 -18.53 10.66
C MET A 429 8.19 -18.73 12.14
N ARG A 430 7.19 -18.86 13.02
CA ARG A 430 7.41 -19.13 14.45
C ARG A 430 8.07 -20.48 14.69
N VAL A 431 7.87 -21.45 13.79
CA VAL A 431 8.29 -22.84 13.99
C VAL A 431 9.29 -23.35 12.94
N ALA A 432 9.36 -22.70 11.78
CA ALA A 432 10.22 -23.10 10.65
C ALA A 432 11.69 -23.37 11.03
N GLU A 433 12.37 -22.41 11.68
CA GLU A 433 13.76 -22.58 12.12
C GLU A 433 13.92 -23.76 13.09
N ALA A 434 13.00 -23.89 14.05
CA ALA A 434 13.06 -24.95 15.03
C ALA A 434 12.91 -26.33 14.39
N PHE A 435 11.98 -26.47 13.43
CA PHE A 435 11.76 -27.72 12.72
C PHE A 435 12.99 -28.12 11.90
N ALA A 436 13.56 -27.19 11.13
CA ALA A 436 14.73 -27.43 10.28
C ALA A 436 15.98 -27.86 11.08
N ARG A 437 16.14 -27.35 12.31
CA ARG A 437 17.22 -27.76 13.23
C ARG A 437 16.96 -29.12 13.87
N ALA A 438 15.72 -29.39 14.26
CA ALA A 438 15.36 -30.62 14.94
C ALA A 438 15.30 -31.84 13.99
N HIS A 439 14.96 -31.61 12.72
CA HIS A 439 14.73 -32.66 11.73
C HIS A 439 15.51 -32.40 10.43
N PRO A 440 16.87 -32.35 10.48
CA PRO A 440 17.70 -32.13 9.29
C PRO A 440 17.67 -33.30 8.29
N ASN A 441 17.11 -34.42 8.72
CA ASN A 441 16.91 -35.68 7.99
C ASN A 441 15.64 -35.71 7.13
N ILE A 442 14.77 -34.70 7.21
CA ILE A 442 13.62 -34.57 6.29
C ILE A 442 14.13 -34.33 4.85
N PHE A 443 13.51 -34.98 3.86
CA PHE A 443 13.98 -34.89 2.48
C PHE A 443 13.72 -33.53 1.87
N SER A 444 12.47 -33.07 1.97
CA SER A 444 12.08 -31.72 1.57
C SER A 444 10.93 -31.20 2.44
N MET A 445 10.71 -29.90 2.41
CA MET A 445 9.48 -29.29 2.90
C MET A 445 8.76 -28.65 1.74
N GLU A 446 7.52 -29.05 1.52
CA GLU A 446 6.68 -28.40 0.53
C GLU A 446 6.05 -27.15 1.14
N VAL A 447 6.45 -25.99 0.61
CA VAL A 447 6.16 -24.69 1.24
C VAL A 447 5.49 -23.69 0.30
N TRP A 448 5.41 -24.02 -1.00
CA TRP A 448 5.05 -23.03 -2.02
C TRP A 448 4.33 -23.61 -3.23
N GLY A 449 3.83 -22.74 -4.09
CA GLY A 449 3.04 -23.14 -5.26
C GLY A 449 1.63 -23.61 -4.88
N GLY A 450 0.96 -24.29 -5.80
CA GLY A 450 -0.46 -24.59 -5.67
C GLY A 450 -1.30 -23.32 -5.46
N ALA A 451 -2.25 -23.35 -4.51
CA ALA A 451 -3.12 -22.19 -4.23
C ALA A 451 -2.45 -21.10 -3.38
N THR A 452 -1.28 -21.37 -2.77
CA THR A 452 -0.67 -20.47 -1.79
C THR A 452 -0.32 -19.10 -2.37
N PHE A 453 0.06 -19.04 -3.65
CA PHE A 453 0.49 -17.80 -4.29
C PHE A 453 -0.66 -16.77 -4.42
N ASP A 454 -1.80 -17.19 -5.01
CA ASP A 454 -3.01 -16.35 -5.10
C ASP A 454 -3.58 -16.05 -3.72
N VAL A 455 -3.75 -17.09 -2.88
CA VAL A 455 -4.41 -16.94 -1.57
C VAL A 455 -3.65 -16.00 -0.63
N ALA A 456 -2.31 -16.03 -0.65
CA ALA A 456 -1.49 -15.13 0.15
C ALA A 456 -1.81 -13.66 -0.16
N MET A 457 -1.90 -13.28 -1.44
CA MET A 457 -2.21 -11.90 -1.84
C MET A 457 -3.69 -11.57 -1.65
N ARG A 458 -4.58 -12.45 -2.14
CA ARG A 458 -6.01 -12.20 -2.24
C ARG A 458 -6.71 -12.15 -0.88
N PHE A 459 -6.39 -13.08 0.01
CA PHE A 459 -7.13 -13.28 1.27
C PHE A 459 -6.30 -12.98 2.50
N LEU A 460 -4.98 -13.18 2.45
CA LEU A 460 -4.11 -12.96 3.60
C LEU A 460 -3.39 -11.59 3.53
N HIS A 461 -3.49 -10.93 2.38
CA HIS A 461 -2.87 -9.64 2.07
C HIS A 461 -1.37 -9.61 2.40
N GLU A 462 -0.66 -10.67 2.02
CA GLU A 462 0.78 -10.82 2.20
C GLU A 462 1.47 -11.32 0.93
N SER A 463 2.75 -10.96 0.76
CA SER A 463 3.52 -11.37 -0.42
C SER A 463 3.93 -12.84 -0.32
N PRO A 464 3.60 -13.69 -1.30
CA PRO A 464 4.08 -15.06 -1.32
C PRO A 464 5.60 -15.12 -1.50
N TRP A 465 6.21 -14.14 -2.20
CA TRP A 465 7.67 -14.08 -2.39
C TRP A 465 8.40 -13.82 -1.07
N GLU A 466 7.91 -12.87 -0.28
CA GLU A 466 8.47 -12.62 1.05
C GLU A 466 8.33 -13.84 1.96
N ARG A 467 7.23 -14.59 1.85
CA ARG A 467 7.05 -15.85 2.58
C ARG A 467 8.14 -16.85 2.22
N LEU A 468 8.39 -17.06 0.92
CA LEU A 468 9.43 -17.98 0.43
C LEU A 468 10.82 -17.57 0.92
N GLN A 469 11.19 -16.29 0.74
CA GLN A 469 12.50 -15.78 1.15
C GLN A 469 12.74 -15.94 2.66
N LYS A 470 11.73 -15.63 3.49
CA LYS A 470 11.81 -15.80 4.95
C LYS A 470 11.92 -17.28 5.34
N LEU A 471 11.17 -18.17 4.68
CA LEU A 471 11.27 -19.62 4.92
C LEU A 471 12.63 -20.16 4.50
N ARG A 472 13.18 -19.72 3.36
CA ARG A 472 14.53 -20.10 2.91
C ARG A 472 15.61 -19.69 3.90
N GLU A 473 15.52 -18.48 4.45
CA GLU A 473 16.43 -17.99 5.49
C GLU A 473 16.33 -18.82 6.78
N ALA A 474 15.11 -19.14 7.21
CA ALA A 474 14.88 -19.91 8.44
C ALA A 474 15.18 -21.41 8.30
N ILE A 475 15.10 -21.97 7.10
CA ILE A 475 15.27 -23.40 6.81
C ILE A 475 16.42 -23.54 5.80
N PRO A 476 17.70 -23.28 6.13
CA PRO A 476 18.80 -23.27 5.16
C PRO A 476 19.31 -24.66 4.76
N ASN A 477 18.97 -25.72 5.51
CA ASN A 477 19.54 -27.06 5.36
C ASN A 477 18.63 -28.08 4.65
N THR A 478 17.36 -27.78 4.50
CA THR A 478 16.35 -28.66 3.86
C THR A 478 15.99 -28.15 2.47
N LEU A 479 15.69 -29.07 1.53
CA LEU A 479 15.15 -28.70 0.22
C LEU A 479 13.76 -28.08 0.37
N LEU A 480 13.51 -26.94 -0.29
CA LEU A 480 12.18 -26.35 -0.38
C LEU A 480 11.51 -26.77 -1.68
N GLN A 481 10.36 -27.41 -1.57
CA GLN A 481 9.59 -27.90 -2.70
C GLN A 481 8.40 -26.98 -2.99
N MET A 482 8.09 -26.83 -4.28
CA MET A 482 6.86 -26.19 -4.74
C MET A 482 6.07 -27.07 -5.71
N LEU A 483 4.75 -26.88 -5.75
CA LEU A 483 3.89 -27.42 -6.78
C LEU A 483 3.72 -26.42 -7.94
N LEU A 484 4.15 -26.79 -9.14
CA LEU A 484 4.11 -25.98 -10.36
C LEU A 484 3.23 -26.65 -11.42
N ARG A 485 2.32 -25.90 -12.04
CA ARG A 485 1.49 -26.40 -13.13
C ARG A 485 2.15 -26.15 -14.49
N GLY A 486 2.61 -27.20 -15.16
CA GLY A 486 3.14 -27.25 -16.53
C GLY A 486 3.36 -25.91 -17.22
N SER A 487 2.56 -25.61 -18.25
CA SER A 487 2.66 -24.38 -19.03
C SER A 487 1.99 -23.16 -18.39
N ASN A 488 1.36 -23.30 -17.23
CA ASN A 488 0.56 -22.25 -16.60
C ASN A 488 1.24 -21.70 -15.34
N ALA A 489 2.39 -22.26 -14.95
CA ALA A 489 3.12 -22.05 -13.72
C ALA A 489 2.22 -22.09 -12.47
N ILE A 490 1.79 -20.92 -12.01
CA ILE A 490 0.93 -20.74 -10.83
C ILE A 490 -0.48 -20.26 -11.18
N GLY A 491 -0.72 -19.80 -12.41
CA GLY A 491 -1.96 -19.15 -12.81
C GLY A 491 -3.09 -20.08 -13.29
N TYR A 492 -4.12 -19.48 -13.87
CA TYR A 492 -5.36 -20.17 -14.30
C TYR A 492 -5.63 -20.13 -15.82
N THR A 493 -4.75 -19.49 -16.60
CA THR A 493 -4.86 -19.37 -18.06
C THR A 493 -3.53 -19.73 -18.72
N ALA A 494 -3.47 -19.79 -20.05
CA ALA A 494 -2.22 -19.92 -20.79
C ALA A 494 -1.36 -18.65 -20.68
N TYR A 495 -0.05 -18.81 -20.61
CA TYR A 495 0.93 -17.72 -20.49
C TYR A 495 2.08 -17.92 -21.50
N PRO A 496 2.73 -16.85 -21.99
CA PRO A 496 3.90 -16.99 -22.84
C PRO A 496 5.00 -17.82 -22.16
N ASP A 497 5.69 -18.66 -22.93
CA ASP A 497 6.73 -19.55 -22.40
C ASP A 497 7.81 -18.78 -21.62
N ASN A 498 8.25 -17.63 -22.14
CA ASN A 498 9.28 -16.82 -21.50
C ASN A 498 8.87 -16.30 -20.11
N LEU A 499 7.57 -16.12 -19.85
CA LEU A 499 7.05 -15.76 -18.52
C LEU A 499 7.15 -16.94 -17.55
N VAL A 500 6.80 -18.15 -18.01
CA VAL A 500 6.90 -19.39 -17.22
C VAL A 500 8.36 -19.67 -16.87
N GLU A 501 9.25 -19.61 -17.86
CA GLU A 501 10.69 -19.82 -17.66
C GLU A 501 11.29 -18.79 -16.69
N ARG A 502 10.91 -17.52 -16.83
CA ARG A 502 11.37 -16.45 -15.92
C ARG A 502 10.87 -16.66 -14.50
N PHE A 503 9.64 -17.13 -14.34
CA PHE A 503 9.07 -17.45 -13.04
C PHE A 503 9.81 -18.61 -12.36
N VAL A 504 10.15 -19.68 -13.09
CA VAL A 504 10.95 -20.81 -12.59
C VAL A 504 12.32 -20.31 -12.11
N GLU A 505 13.00 -19.52 -12.93
CA GLU A 505 14.33 -18.99 -12.62
C GLU A 505 14.31 -18.12 -11.35
N GLU A 506 13.35 -17.20 -11.24
CA GLU A 506 13.22 -16.34 -10.05
C GLU A 506 12.75 -17.11 -8.81
N SER A 507 11.91 -18.14 -8.97
CA SER A 507 11.53 -19.02 -7.85
C SER A 507 12.74 -19.76 -7.28
N TRP A 508 13.63 -20.25 -8.14
CA TRP A 508 14.86 -20.91 -7.72
C TRP A 508 15.81 -19.95 -6.99
N LYS A 509 16.06 -18.76 -7.55
CA LYS A 509 16.90 -17.73 -6.92
C LYS A 509 16.41 -17.31 -5.54
N ASN A 510 15.10 -17.38 -5.31
CA ASN A 510 14.48 -16.96 -4.05
C ASN A 510 14.27 -18.12 -3.05
N GLY A 511 14.59 -19.37 -3.43
CA GLY A 511 14.76 -20.46 -2.48
C GLY A 511 14.10 -21.79 -2.82
N VAL A 512 13.36 -21.91 -3.92
CA VAL A 512 12.80 -23.20 -4.36
C VAL A 512 13.90 -24.10 -4.91
N ASP A 513 13.95 -25.34 -4.45
CA ASP A 513 14.92 -26.35 -4.89
C ASP A 513 14.28 -27.46 -5.72
N ILE A 514 13.06 -27.87 -5.38
CA ILE A 514 12.31 -28.92 -6.09
C ILE A 514 11.06 -28.31 -6.73
N PHE A 515 10.95 -28.47 -8.04
CA PHE A 515 9.76 -28.10 -8.81
C PHE A 515 8.99 -29.36 -9.15
N ARG A 516 7.90 -29.62 -8.42
CA ARG A 516 6.94 -30.68 -8.77
C ARG A 516 6.04 -30.17 -9.89
N ILE A 517 6.35 -30.55 -11.12
CA ILE A 517 5.72 -30.09 -12.35
C ILE A 517 4.64 -31.09 -12.74
N PHE A 518 3.38 -30.65 -12.71
CA PHE A 518 2.23 -31.47 -13.13
C PHE A 518 1.41 -30.75 -14.20
N ASP A 519 0.69 -31.51 -15.01
CA ASP A 519 -0.36 -31.01 -15.89
C ASP A 519 -1.72 -31.54 -15.43
N SER A 520 -2.76 -30.72 -15.50
CA SER A 520 -4.09 -31.11 -14.99
C SER A 520 -4.77 -32.23 -15.78
N LEU A 521 -4.24 -32.55 -16.97
CA LEU A 521 -4.73 -33.58 -17.88
C LEU A 521 -3.67 -34.65 -18.16
N ASN A 522 -2.54 -34.65 -17.42
CA ASN A 522 -1.34 -35.44 -17.69
C ASN A 522 -0.77 -35.25 -19.11
N TRP A 523 -0.91 -34.04 -19.68
CA TRP A 523 -0.42 -33.75 -21.01
C TRP A 523 1.08 -33.39 -21.00
N VAL A 524 1.93 -34.29 -21.49
CA VAL A 524 3.39 -34.14 -21.47
C VAL A 524 3.85 -32.86 -22.16
N GLU A 525 3.26 -32.50 -23.32
CA GLU A 525 3.63 -31.29 -24.08
C GLU A 525 3.50 -29.99 -23.26
N SER A 526 2.55 -29.93 -22.33
CA SER A 526 2.37 -28.79 -21.41
C SER A 526 3.49 -28.70 -20.38
N MET A 527 4.09 -29.83 -19.99
CA MET A 527 5.12 -29.87 -18.95
C MET A 527 6.54 -29.58 -19.47
N LYS A 528 6.79 -29.79 -20.77
CA LYS A 528 8.14 -29.68 -21.37
C LYS A 528 8.84 -28.36 -21.09
N VAL A 529 8.13 -27.23 -21.21
CA VAL A 529 8.71 -25.89 -20.98
C VAL A 529 9.23 -25.75 -19.56
N SER A 530 8.42 -26.16 -18.58
CA SER A 530 8.81 -26.07 -17.18
C SER A 530 9.93 -27.05 -16.83
N ILE A 531 9.90 -28.29 -17.35
CA ILE A 531 10.98 -29.26 -17.13
C ILE A 531 12.29 -28.70 -17.68
N LYS A 532 12.28 -28.25 -18.94
CA LYS A 532 13.42 -27.63 -19.61
C LYS A 532 13.92 -26.40 -18.87
N ALA A 533 13.03 -25.50 -18.43
CA ALA A 533 13.40 -24.29 -17.69
C ALA A 533 14.15 -24.62 -16.40
N VAL A 534 13.68 -25.62 -15.63
CA VAL A 534 14.36 -26.06 -14.41
C VAL A 534 15.74 -26.63 -14.76
N ARG A 535 15.84 -27.51 -15.77
CA ARG A 535 17.11 -28.13 -16.17
C ARG A 535 18.14 -27.13 -16.70
N GLU A 536 17.72 -26.17 -17.51
CA GLU A 536 18.64 -25.30 -18.26
C GLU A 536 18.92 -23.97 -17.57
N ARG A 537 18.03 -23.48 -16.71
CA ARG A 537 18.14 -22.14 -16.10
C ARG A 537 18.37 -22.17 -14.59
N THR A 538 18.38 -23.35 -13.98
CA THR A 538 18.53 -23.50 -12.53
C THR A 538 19.48 -24.63 -12.18
N GLN A 539 19.81 -24.76 -10.88
CA GLN A 539 20.44 -25.97 -10.32
C GLN A 539 19.45 -26.76 -9.44
N GLY A 540 18.15 -26.56 -9.67
CA GLY A 540 17.08 -27.25 -8.96
C GLY A 540 16.73 -28.61 -9.58
N ILE A 541 15.78 -29.29 -8.95
CA ILE A 541 15.30 -30.61 -9.31
C ILE A 541 13.96 -30.45 -10.03
N ALA A 542 13.92 -30.87 -11.29
CA ALA A 542 12.69 -31.08 -12.04
C ALA A 542 12.06 -32.42 -11.64
N GLU A 543 10.96 -32.37 -10.88
CA GLU A 543 10.17 -33.53 -10.49
C GLU A 543 8.90 -33.58 -11.36
N ALA A 544 8.89 -34.40 -12.41
CA ALA A 544 7.77 -34.48 -13.35
C ALA A 544 6.69 -35.39 -12.79
N CYS A 545 5.42 -35.00 -12.93
CA CYS A 545 4.33 -35.59 -12.17
C CYS A 545 3.25 -36.20 -13.05
N ILE A 546 2.84 -37.42 -12.71
CA ILE A 546 1.64 -38.07 -13.23
C ILE A 546 0.55 -38.00 -12.17
N CYS A 547 -0.57 -37.38 -12.50
CA CYS A 547 -1.76 -37.39 -11.66
C CYS A 547 -2.49 -38.73 -11.79
N TYR A 548 -2.75 -39.39 -10.66
CA TYR A 548 -3.42 -40.68 -10.63
C TYR A 548 -4.95 -40.51 -10.60
N THR A 549 -5.65 -41.24 -11.46
CA THR A 549 -7.12 -41.29 -11.51
C THR A 549 -7.60 -42.69 -11.91
N GLY A 550 -8.86 -43.01 -11.63
CA GLY A 550 -9.41 -44.33 -11.93
C GLY A 550 -8.87 -45.42 -10.99
N ASP A 551 -8.79 -46.65 -11.49
CA ASP A 551 -8.38 -47.82 -10.71
C ASP A 551 -7.71 -48.85 -11.62
N ILE A 552 -6.38 -48.96 -11.56
CA ILE A 552 -5.61 -49.90 -12.38
C ILE A 552 -5.90 -51.37 -12.07
N THR A 553 -6.56 -51.65 -10.95
CA THR A 553 -6.95 -53.02 -10.56
C THR A 553 -8.36 -53.39 -11.04
N ASN A 554 -9.12 -52.42 -11.58
CA ASN A 554 -10.43 -52.67 -12.15
C ASN A 554 -10.33 -52.94 -13.67
N PRO A 555 -10.58 -54.17 -14.14
CA PRO A 555 -10.46 -54.50 -15.56
C PRO A 555 -11.50 -53.79 -16.44
N GLU A 556 -12.60 -53.28 -15.88
CA GLU A 556 -13.62 -52.53 -16.62
C GLU A 556 -13.16 -51.09 -16.92
N LYS A 557 -12.25 -50.53 -16.13
CA LYS A 557 -11.67 -49.18 -16.35
C LYS A 557 -10.46 -49.27 -17.29
N THR A 558 -10.72 -49.19 -18.59
CA THR A 558 -9.69 -49.42 -19.63
C THR A 558 -8.88 -48.18 -20.01
N LYS A 559 -9.41 -46.97 -19.78
CA LYS A 559 -8.78 -45.69 -20.19
C LYS A 559 -7.49 -45.39 -19.42
N TYR A 560 -7.55 -45.42 -18.09
CA TYR A 560 -6.41 -45.17 -17.20
C TYR A 560 -5.88 -46.49 -16.62
N ASN A 561 -5.44 -47.37 -17.51
CA ASN A 561 -4.88 -48.67 -17.15
C ASN A 561 -3.40 -48.57 -16.74
N LEU A 562 -2.78 -49.67 -16.35
CA LEU A 562 -1.36 -49.69 -15.94
C LEU A 562 -0.42 -49.21 -17.06
N GLN A 563 -0.64 -49.62 -18.31
CA GLN A 563 0.22 -49.26 -19.44
C GLN A 563 0.24 -47.75 -19.67
N TYR A 564 -0.92 -47.07 -19.53
CA TYR A 564 -1.00 -45.61 -19.60
C TYR A 564 -0.01 -44.91 -18.64
N TYR A 565 0.08 -45.39 -17.40
CA TYR A 565 1.02 -44.83 -16.42
C TYR A 565 2.48 -45.13 -16.76
N LEU A 566 2.78 -46.32 -17.28
CA LEU A 566 4.15 -46.70 -17.69
C LEU A 566 4.62 -45.88 -18.89
N ASP A 567 3.77 -45.68 -19.90
CA ASP A 567 4.09 -44.89 -21.09
C ASP A 567 4.34 -43.43 -20.75
N LEU A 568 3.52 -42.84 -19.86
CA LEU A 568 3.73 -41.48 -19.37
C LEU A 568 5.01 -41.35 -18.55
N ALA A 569 5.29 -42.31 -17.68
CA ALA A 569 6.49 -42.32 -16.87
C ALA A 569 7.75 -42.31 -17.74
N LYS A 570 7.78 -43.16 -18.77
CA LYS A 570 8.89 -43.20 -19.73
C LYS A 570 9.02 -41.92 -20.52
N SER A 571 7.89 -41.37 -21.00
CA SER A 571 7.88 -40.09 -21.72
C SER A 571 8.44 -38.95 -20.87
N LEU A 572 8.11 -38.88 -19.58
CA LEU A 572 8.59 -37.82 -18.68
C LEU A 572 10.07 -37.98 -18.33
N GLU A 573 10.55 -39.22 -18.19
CA GLU A 573 11.97 -39.51 -18.05
C GLU A 573 12.76 -39.07 -19.29
N ASP A 574 12.26 -39.39 -20.49
CA ASP A 574 12.90 -39.01 -21.75
C ASP A 574 12.97 -37.48 -21.94
N GLU A 575 12.00 -36.73 -21.39
CA GLU A 575 12.02 -35.26 -21.34
C GLU A 575 12.98 -34.70 -20.27
N GLY A 576 13.67 -35.56 -19.51
CA GLY A 576 14.72 -35.20 -18.57
C GLY A 576 14.25 -34.94 -17.14
N ALA A 577 13.13 -35.50 -16.70
CA ALA A 577 12.76 -35.48 -15.29
C ALA A 577 13.88 -36.08 -14.42
N HIS A 578 14.19 -35.46 -13.28
CA HIS A 578 15.15 -36.02 -12.32
C HIS A 578 14.48 -37.01 -11.36
N ILE A 579 13.19 -36.78 -11.07
CA ILE A 579 12.34 -37.58 -10.18
C ILE A 579 10.97 -37.68 -10.85
N LEU A 580 10.34 -38.86 -10.78
CA LEU A 580 8.95 -39.04 -11.16
C LEU A 580 8.06 -38.92 -9.93
N ALA A 581 7.08 -38.03 -9.94
CA ALA A 581 6.05 -37.96 -8.93
C ALA A 581 4.77 -38.68 -9.37
N ILE A 582 4.19 -39.49 -8.50
CA ILE A 582 2.82 -39.99 -8.63
C ILE A 582 1.94 -39.17 -7.70
N LYS A 583 1.09 -38.31 -8.27
CA LYS A 583 0.19 -37.44 -7.52
C LYS A 583 -1.22 -38.03 -7.52
N ASP A 584 -1.53 -38.75 -6.46
CA ASP A 584 -2.89 -39.16 -6.14
C ASP A 584 -3.63 -38.04 -5.38
N MET A 585 -4.09 -37.03 -6.12
CA MET A 585 -4.70 -35.80 -5.59
C MET A 585 -6.03 -36.02 -4.84
N ALA A 586 -6.66 -37.18 -5.00
CA ALA A 586 -7.95 -37.49 -4.38
C ALA A 586 -7.84 -38.59 -3.31
N GLY A 587 -6.78 -39.40 -3.31
CA GLY A 587 -6.66 -40.56 -2.44
C GLY A 587 -7.38 -41.79 -3.01
N LEU A 588 -7.19 -42.05 -4.30
CA LEU A 588 -7.80 -43.16 -5.06
C LEU A 588 -6.90 -44.40 -5.12
N LEU A 589 -5.60 -44.26 -4.90
CA LEU A 589 -4.63 -45.34 -5.00
C LEU A 589 -4.79 -46.28 -3.80
N LYS A 590 -5.44 -47.41 -4.05
CA LYS A 590 -5.62 -48.48 -3.06
C LYS A 590 -4.29 -49.18 -2.75
N PRO A 591 -4.15 -49.84 -1.59
CA PRO A 591 -2.90 -50.51 -1.22
C PRO A 591 -2.43 -51.57 -2.23
N SER A 592 -3.34 -52.39 -2.76
CA SER A 592 -3.01 -53.38 -3.78
C SER A 592 -2.56 -52.74 -5.10
N ALA A 593 -3.21 -51.65 -5.50
CA ALA A 593 -2.85 -50.88 -6.69
C ALA A 593 -1.46 -50.24 -6.53
N ALA A 594 -1.13 -49.71 -5.36
CA ALA A 594 0.19 -49.13 -5.08
C ALA A 594 1.32 -50.14 -5.24
N SER A 595 1.16 -51.35 -4.70
CA SER A 595 2.17 -52.41 -4.84
C SER A 595 2.44 -52.75 -6.32
N VAL A 596 1.39 -52.80 -7.15
CA VAL A 596 1.53 -53.09 -8.58
C VAL A 596 2.15 -51.90 -9.32
N LEU A 597 1.58 -50.71 -9.14
CA LEU A 597 1.99 -49.50 -9.87
C LEU A 597 3.46 -49.17 -9.62
N ILE A 598 3.87 -49.08 -8.35
CA ILE A 598 5.23 -48.72 -7.98
C ILE A 598 6.22 -49.76 -8.50
N LYS A 599 5.93 -51.05 -8.30
CA LYS A 599 6.82 -52.13 -8.75
C LYS A 599 7.03 -52.13 -10.26
N GLU A 600 5.98 -51.91 -11.06
CA GLU A 600 6.14 -51.86 -12.51
C GLU A 600 6.78 -50.55 -12.99
N LEU A 601 6.51 -49.42 -12.32
CA LEU A 601 7.23 -48.16 -12.60
C LEU A 601 8.72 -48.28 -12.34
N LYS A 602 9.15 -48.87 -11.21
CA LYS A 602 10.58 -49.08 -10.87
C LYS A 602 11.31 -49.95 -11.89
N LYS A 603 10.60 -50.77 -12.68
CA LYS A 603 11.17 -51.52 -13.81
C LYS A 603 11.20 -50.73 -15.11
N ALA A 604 10.27 -49.81 -15.30
CA ALA A 604 10.08 -49.09 -16.55
C ALA A 604 10.97 -47.84 -16.68
N ILE A 605 11.34 -47.23 -15.55
CA ILE A 605 12.17 -46.02 -15.49
C ILE A 605 13.38 -46.19 -14.57
N ASP A 606 14.38 -45.37 -14.78
CA ASP A 606 15.64 -45.31 -14.04
C ASP A 606 15.73 -44.15 -13.04
N ILE A 607 14.75 -43.27 -12.99
CA ILE A 607 14.69 -42.16 -12.01
C ILE A 607 13.93 -42.53 -10.72
N PRO A 608 14.19 -41.86 -9.58
CA PRO A 608 13.47 -42.08 -8.32
C PRO A 608 11.97 -41.77 -8.44
N ILE A 609 11.16 -42.41 -7.60
CA ILE A 609 9.71 -42.25 -7.52
C ILE A 609 9.31 -41.57 -6.20
N HIS A 610 8.58 -40.47 -6.32
CA HIS A 610 8.00 -39.71 -5.23
C HIS A 610 6.48 -39.91 -5.20
N LEU A 611 5.97 -40.62 -4.18
CA LEU A 611 4.54 -40.85 -4.04
C LEU A 611 3.88 -39.77 -3.19
N HIS A 612 2.82 -39.20 -3.73
CA HIS A 612 1.96 -38.23 -3.06
C HIS A 612 0.52 -38.75 -3.04
N THR A 613 -0.12 -38.78 -1.88
CA THR A 613 -1.54 -39.12 -1.75
C THR A 613 -2.25 -38.25 -0.71
N HIS A 614 -3.58 -38.25 -0.75
CA HIS A 614 -4.45 -37.71 0.30
C HIS A 614 -5.14 -38.85 1.06
N ASP A 615 -5.35 -38.72 2.36
CA ASP A 615 -5.95 -39.74 3.23
C ASP A 615 -7.49 -39.66 3.28
N THR A 616 -8.11 -39.19 2.18
CA THR A 616 -9.55 -38.89 2.13
C THR A 616 -10.40 -40.10 2.46
N SER A 617 -9.93 -41.29 2.07
CA SER A 617 -10.62 -42.55 2.34
C SER A 617 -10.26 -43.18 3.68
N GLY A 618 -9.22 -42.69 4.36
CA GLY A 618 -8.73 -43.18 5.66
C GLY A 618 -7.94 -44.49 5.59
N ILE A 619 -7.48 -44.91 4.40
CA ILE A 619 -6.68 -46.15 4.23
C ILE A 619 -5.29 -45.89 3.63
N GLN A 620 -4.90 -44.63 3.45
CA GLN A 620 -3.71 -44.31 2.68
C GLN A 620 -2.39 -44.56 3.43
N LEU A 621 -2.42 -44.67 4.76
CA LEU A 621 -1.29 -45.24 5.50
C LEU A 621 -0.99 -46.68 5.04
N ALA A 622 -2.00 -47.50 4.77
CA ALA A 622 -1.78 -48.84 4.23
C ALA A 622 -1.26 -48.79 2.77
N THR A 623 -1.71 -47.82 1.98
CA THR A 623 -1.16 -47.55 0.64
C THR A 623 0.33 -47.22 0.72
N TYR A 624 0.74 -46.43 1.70
CA TYR A 624 2.15 -46.10 1.91
C TYR A 624 2.99 -47.29 2.35
N LEU A 625 2.53 -48.11 3.31
CA LEU A 625 3.26 -49.32 3.70
C LEU A 625 3.51 -50.24 2.49
N ASN A 626 2.47 -50.46 1.68
CA ASN A 626 2.56 -51.27 0.46
C ASN A 626 3.48 -50.68 -0.62
N ALA A 627 3.57 -49.35 -0.71
CA ALA A 627 4.48 -48.68 -1.64
C ALA A 627 5.93 -48.70 -1.12
N ILE A 628 6.14 -48.65 0.19
CA ILE A 628 7.47 -48.82 0.83
C ILE A 628 8.02 -50.21 0.53
N ASP A 629 7.18 -51.25 0.68
CA ASP A 629 7.50 -52.63 0.31
C ASP A 629 7.80 -52.79 -1.19
N ALA A 630 7.19 -51.95 -2.03
CA ALA A 630 7.43 -51.88 -3.46
C ALA A 630 8.61 -50.97 -3.85
N GLU A 631 9.44 -50.57 -2.88
CA GLU A 631 10.69 -49.82 -3.10
C GLU A 631 10.50 -48.39 -3.63
N VAL A 632 9.40 -47.70 -3.28
CA VAL A 632 9.23 -46.26 -3.51
C VAL A 632 10.33 -45.45 -2.79
N ASP A 633 10.75 -44.32 -3.35
CA ASP A 633 11.94 -43.59 -2.88
C ASP A 633 11.59 -42.44 -1.92
N VAL A 634 10.50 -41.73 -2.16
CA VAL A 634 10.05 -40.59 -1.33
C VAL A 634 8.53 -40.61 -1.13
N MET A 635 8.05 -40.14 0.02
CA MET A 635 6.63 -39.97 0.34
C MET A 635 6.28 -38.61 0.93
N ASP A 636 5.15 -38.05 0.51
CA ASP A 636 4.57 -36.86 1.11
C ASP A 636 3.76 -37.19 2.38
N VAL A 637 4.02 -36.46 3.46
CA VAL A 637 3.39 -36.66 4.77
C VAL A 637 3.07 -35.31 5.42
N ALA A 638 2.16 -35.28 6.38
CA ALA A 638 1.86 -34.08 7.18
C ALA A 638 1.94 -34.38 8.68
N LEU A 639 2.31 -33.39 9.49
CA LEU A 639 2.32 -33.51 10.95
C LEU A 639 0.92 -33.89 11.48
N SER A 640 0.89 -34.69 12.54
CA SER A 640 -0.32 -35.35 13.03
C SER A 640 -1.54 -34.41 13.14
N SER A 641 -1.41 -33.25 13.78
CA SER A 641 -2.51 -32.28 14.00
C SER A 641 -3.06 -31.59 12.75
N ILE A 642 -2.38 -31.72 11.60
CA ILE A 642 -2.81 -31.17 10.30
C ILE A 642 -2.76 -32.24 9.19
N SER A 643 -2.80 -33.51 9.57
CA SER A 643 -2.86 -34.67 8.68
C SER A 643 -4.27 -35.29 8.62
N GLY A 644 -4.43 -36.33 7.79
CA GLY A 644 -5.65 -37.11 7.68
C GLY A 644 -6.79 -36.37 6.97
N LEU A 645 -7.94 -37.04 6.82
CA LEU A 645 -9.08 -36.52 6.05
C LEU A 645 -8.63 -36.14 4.64
N THR A 646 -8.91 -34.94 4.17
CA THR A 646 -8.45 -34.49 2.86
C THR A 646 -6.97 -34.11 2.82
N SER A 647 -6.22 -34.17 3.93
CA SER A 647 -4.77 -33.91 3.98
C SER A 647 -3.95 -35.17 3.65
N GLN A 648 -2.63 -35.06 3.70
CA GLN A 648 -1.72 -36.20 3.59
C GLN A 648 -1.85 -37.18 4.77
N PRO A 649 -1.39 -38.44 4.60
CA PRO A 649 -1.28 -39.40 5.69
C PRO A 649 -0.43 -38.86 6.86
N ASN A 650 -0.78 -39.33 8.07
CA ASN A 650 -0.18 -38.88 9.32
C ASN A 650 1.29 -39.29 9.44
N PHE A 651 2.19 -38.30 9.48
CA PHE A 651 3.62 -38.52 9.53
C PHE A 651 4.07 -39.25 10.79
N ASN A 652 3.63 -38.77 11.96
CA ASN A 652 4.00 -39.31 13.27
C ASN A 652 3.60 -40.79 13.37
N THR A 653 2.38 -41.11 12.96
CA THR A 653 1.85 -42.48 12.97
C THR A 653 2.57 -43.39 11.98
N LEU A 654 2.90 -42.90 10.78
CA LEU A 654 3.63 -43.69 9.79
C LEU A 654 5.03 -44.07 10.29
N LEU A 655 5.76 -43.14 10.91
CA LEU A 655 7.07 -43.42 11.49
C LEU A 655 7.00 -44.49 12.58
N GLU A 656 5.97 -44.45 13.44
CA GLU A 656 5.76 -45.48 14.45
C GLU A 656 5.43 -46.84 13.80
N ALA A 657 4.59 -46.85 12.76
CA ALA A 657 4.26 -48.06 12.01
C ALA A 657 5.48 -48.68 11.31
N LEU A 658 6.46 -47.86 10.94
CA LEU A 658 7.73 -48.31 10.34
C LEU A 658 8.77 -48.75 11.38
N ARG A 659 8.52 -48.63 12.69
CA ARG A 659 9.52 -49.01 13.70
C ARG A 659 9.89 -50.50 13.56
N GLY A 660 11.16 -50.76 13.24
CA GLY A 660 11.68 -52.10 13.00
C GLY A 660 11.58 -52.58 11.55
N HIS A 661 11.03 -51.78 10.64
CA HIS A 661 11.05 -52.02 9.20
C HIS A 661 12.45 -51.76 8.63
N GLU A 662 12.90 -52.55 7.64
CA GLU A 662 14.27 -52.45 7.07
C GLU A 662 14.58 -51.08 6.47
N ARG A 663 13.57 -50.46 5.85
CA ARG A 663 13.69 -49.14 5.21
C ARG A 663 13.39 -47.95 6.14
N ALA A 664 13.13 -48.19 7.43
CA ALA A 664 12.73 -47.12 8.35
C ALA A 664 13.84 -46.06 8.55
N PRO A 665 13.53 -44.77 8.42
CA PRO A 665 14.48 -43.71 8.74
C PRO A 665 14.50 -43.44 10.25
N GLU A 666 15.61 -42.89 10.73
CA GLU A 666 15.74 -42.45 12.11
C GLU A 666 15.11 -41.05 12.28
N PHE A 667 14.08 -40.92 13.12
CA PHE A 667 13.43 -39.64 13.47
C PHE A 667 13.17 -39.57 14.97
N ASP A 668 13.32 -38.38 15.55
CA ASP A 668 12.86 -38.08 16.91
C ASP A 668 11.34 -37.84 16.93
N ILE A 669 10.58 -38.90 17.23
CA ILE A 669 9.11 -38.86 17.31
C ILE A 669 8.63 -37.96 18.45
N GLU A 670 9.36 -37.86 19.57
CA GLU A 670 8.96 -36.98 20.68
C GLU A 670 9.03 -35.52 20.26
N SER A 671 10.09 -35.14 19.53
CA SER A 671 10.21 -33.82 18.94
C SER A 671 9.11 -33.56 17.90
N LEU A 672 8.84 -34.50 16.99
CA LEU A 672 7.73 -34.37 16.01
C LEU A 672 6.36 -34.18 16.68
N ASN A 673 6.11 -34.83 17.82
CA ASN A 673 4.88 -34.63 18.58
C ASN A 673 4.80 -33.20 19.14
N LYS A 674 5.89 -32.63 19.67
CA LYS A 674 5.92 -31.23 20.11
C LYS A 674 5.63 -30.24 18.98
N PHE A 675 6.10 -30.52 17.76
CA PHE A 675 5.74 -29.75 16.57
C PHE A 675 4.26 -29.91 16.19
N SER A 676 3.71 -31.12 16.33
CA SER A 676 2.28 -31.36 16.15
C SER A 676 1.44 -30.58 17.17
N ASP A 677 1.83 -30.52 18.45
CA ASP A 677 1.13 -29.77 19.51
C ASP A 677 1.06 -28.26 19.20
N TYR A 678 2.15 -27.71 18.64
CA TYR A 678 2.17 -26.34 18.15
C TYR A 678 1.09 -26.13 17.08
N TRP A 679 1.05 -27.01 16.07
CA TRP A 679 0.10 -26.93 14.98
C TRP A 679 -1.35 -27.21 15.41
N GLU A 680 -1.56 -28.06 16.43
CA GLU A 680 -2.89 -28.28 17.02
C GLU A 680 -3.45 -26.98 17.58
N THR A 681 -2.64 -26.26 18.37
CA THR A 681 -3.04 -24.96 18.93
C THR A 681 -3.23 -23.91 17.83
N VAL A 682 -2.34 -23.86 16.84
CA VAL A 682 -2.43 -22.89 15.72
C VAL A 682 -3.67 -23.16 14.86
N ARG A 683 -4.02 -24.42 14.59
CA ARG A 683 -5.19 -24.81 13.80
C ARG A 683 -6.49 -24.27 14.39
N GLU A 684 -6.58 -24.11 15.71
CA GLU A 684 -7.72 -23.48 16.37
C GLU A 684 -8.01 -22.06 15.85
N PHE A 685 -6.98 -21.32 15.44
CA PHE A 685 -7.12 -19.95 14.90
C PHE A 685 -7.80 -19.93 13.53
N TYR A 686 -7.88 -21.08 12.87
CA TYR A 686 -8.39 -21.23 11.50
C TYR A 686 -9.73 -21.98 11.46
N TYR A 687 -10.40 -22.17 12.60
CA TYR A 687 -11.65 -22.92 12.69
C TYR A 687 -12.77 -22.51 11.69
N PRO A 688 -12.91 -21.24 11.23
CA PRO A 688 -13.93 -20.89 10.25
C PRO A 688 -13.66 -21.47 8.86
N PHE A 689 -12.44 -21.95 8.60
CA PHE A 689 -11.97 -22.41 7.30
C PHE A 689 -11.83 -23.94 7.22
N GLU A 690 -12.22 -24.67 8.27
CA GLU A 690 -12.22 -26.12 8.28
C GLU A 690 -13.10 -26.71 7.16
N SER A 691 -12.59 -27.74 6.49
CA SER A 691 -13.29 -28.43 5.38
C SER A 691 -14.68 -28.96 5.75
N GLY A 692 -14.91 -29.21 7.05
CA GLY A 692 -16.15 -29.76 7.59
C GLY A 692 -16.26 -31.29 7.50
N LEU A 693 -15.31 -31.97 6.87
CA LEU A 693 -15.22 -33.43 6.88
C LEU A 693 -14.76 -33.89 8.28
N LYS A 694 -15.48 -34.84 8.88
CA LYS A 694 -15.19 -35.33 10.25
C LYS A 694 -14.42 -36.66 10.29
N SER A 695 -14.47 -37.43 9.21
CA SER A 695 -13.83 -38.74 9.08
C SER A 695 -13.55 -39.05 7.61
N GLY A 696 -12.68 -40.04 7.35
CA GLY A 696 -12.50 -40.55 5.99
C GLY A 696 -13.80 -41.10 5.39
N THR A 697 -13.88 -41.10 4.06
CA THR A 697 -15.07 -41.55 3.31
C THR A 697 -14.70 -42.33 2.06
N ALA A 698 -15.40 -43.45 1.83
CA ALA A 698 -15.25 -44.26 0.62
C ALA A 698 -15.96 -43.64 -0.60
N GLU A 699 -16.80 -42.61 -0.42
CA GLU A 699 -17.46 -41.90 -1.54
C GLU A 699 -16.45 -41.28 -2.51
N VAL A 700 -15.22 -41.04 -2.06
CA VAL A 700 -14.14 -40.52 -2.91
C VAL A 700 -13.84 -41.41 -4.11
N TYR A 701 -14.02 -42.74 -4.00
CA TYR A 701 -13.85 -43.66 -5.11
C TYR A 701 -14.97 -43.59 -6.17
N GLN A 702 -16.07 -42.90 -5.86
CA GLN A 702 -17.20 -42.68 -6.79
C GLN A 702 -17.07 -41.32 -7.48
N HIS A 703 -16.91 -40.25 -6.69
CA HIS A 703 -16.91 -38.89 -7.23
C HIS A 703 -15.53 -38.38 -7.63
N GLU A 704 -14.45 -38.96 -7.08
CA GLU A 704 -13.06 -38.63 -7.39
C GLU A 704 -12.71 -37.13 -7.20
N ILE A 705 -13.51 -36.38 -6.43
CA ILE A 705 -13.24 -35.00 -6.00
C ILE A 705 -11.94 -34.93 -5.17
N PRO A 706 -10.93 -34.15 -5.58
CA PRO A 706 -9.70 -33.94 -4.81
C PRO A 706 -9.93 -33.18 -3.51
N GLY A 707 -9.03 -33.36 -2.53
CA GLY A 707 -9.15 -32.75 -1.21
C GLY A 707 -9.35 -31.22 -1.24
N GLY A 708 -8.49 -30.51 -1.97
CA GLY A 708 -8.60 -29.05 -2.11
C GLY A 708 -9.89 -28.59 -2.82
N GLN A 709 -10.44 -29.37 -3.75
CA GLN A 709 -11.73 -29.05 -4.39
C GLN A 709 -12.88 -29.31 -3.42
N TYR A 710 -12.82 -30.37 -2.62
CA TYR A 710 -13.84 -30.70 -1.63
C TYR A 710 -14.05 -29.56 -0.63
N SER A 711 -12.96 -29.02 -0.08
CA SER A 711 -13.01 -27.89 0.86
C SER A 711 -13.51 -26.59 0.25
N ASN A 712 -13.42 -26.43 -1.08
CA ASN A 712 -13.96 -25.27 -1.80
C ASN A 712 -15.42 -25.46 -2.23
N LEU A 713 -15.82 -26.68 -2.58
CA LEU A 713 -17.12 -26.97 -3.19
C LEU A 713 -18.28 -26.69 -2.23
N LYS A 714 -18.14 -27.01 -0.94
CA LYS A 714 -19.18 -26.74 0.05
C LYS A 714 -19.41 -25.22 0.26
N PRO A 715 -18.37 -24.39 0.51
CA PRO A 715 -18.54 -22.94 0.53
C PRO A 715 -19.13 -22.36 -0.77
N GLN A 716 -18.78 -22.91 -1.93
CA GLN A 716 -19.36 -22.50 -3.22
C GLN A 716 -20.85 -22.84 -3.31
N ALA A 717 -21.25 -24.07 -2.99
CA ALA A 717 -22.64 -24.48 -2.95
C ALA A 717 -23.46 -23.62 -1.98
N ALA A 718 -22.93 -23.34 -0.79
CA ALA A 718 -23.57 -22.46 0.19
C ALA A 718 -23.75 -21.03 -0.33
N SER A 719 -22.81 -20.50 -1.11
CA SER A 719 -22.90 -19.14 -1.67
C SER A 719 -24.04 -18.96 -2.69
N ILE A 720 -24.54 -20.04 -3.28
CA ILE A 720 -25.65 -20.05 -4.23
C ILE A 720 -26.90 -20.77 -3.68
N GLY A 721 -26.94 -21.02 -2.36
CA GLY A 721 -28.12 -21.60 -1.70
C GLY A 721 -28.33 -23.10 -1.92
N LEU A 722 -27.28 -23.85 -2.30
CA LEU A 722 -27.32 -25.30 -2.55
C LEU A 722 -26.61 -26.13 -1.47
N GLU A 723 -26.40 -25.57 -0.28
CA GLU A 723 -25.69 -26.27 0.82
C GLU A 723 -26.39 -27.59 1.22
N ASP A 724 -27.73 -27.60 1.22
CA ASP A 724 -28.52 -28.79 1.57
C ASP A 724 -28.54 -29.86 0.45
N LYS A 725 -27.96 -29.55 -0.73
CA LYS A 725 -27.91 -30.44 -1.90
C LYS A 725 -26.53 -31.04 -2.18
N MET A 726 -25.63 -31.03 -1.19
CA MET A 726 -24.26 -31.53 -1.37
C MET A 726 -24.19 -32.99 -1.86
N ASP A 727 -25.12 -33.85 -1.46
CA ASP A 727 -25.15 -35.24 -1.92
C ASP A 727 -25.55 -35.36 -3.40
N GLU A 728 -26.44 -34.50 -3.87
CA GLU A 728 -26.80 -34.38 -5.30
C GLU A 728 -25.59 -33.87 -6.09
N ILE A 729 -24.92 -32.82 -5.61
CA ILE A 729 -23.73 -32.24 -6.24
C ILE A 729 -22.60 -33.27 -6.37
N LYS A 730 -22.34 -34.10 -5.35
CA LYS A 730 -21.31 -35.16 -5.42
C LYS A 730 -21.62 -36.19 -6.51
N LYS A 731 -22.88 -36.59 -6.65
CA LYS A 731 -23.31 -37.52 -7.72
C LYS A 731 -23.20 -36.86 -9.09
N THR A 732 -23.70 -35.64 -9.22
CA THR A 732 -23.60 -34.87 -10.47
C THR A 732 -22.15 -34.60 -10.87
N TYR A 733 -21.23 -34.48 -9.91
CA TYR A 733 -19.80 -34.35 -10.20
C TYR A 733 -19.23 -35.60 -10.88
N ALA A 734 -19.60 -36.80 -10.41
CA ALA A 734 -19.25 -38.06 -11.08
C ALA A 734 -19.87 -38.13 -12.48
N ASP A 735 -21.13 -37.69 -12.59
CA ASP A 735 -21.86 -37.65 -13.86
C ASP A 735 -21.20 -36.72 -14.89
N VAL A 736 -20.76 -35.53 -14.47
CA VAL A 736 -20.04 -34.60 -15.32
C VAL A 736 -18.70 -35.17 -15.75
N ASN A 737 -17.99 -35.88 -14.87
CA ASN A 737 -16.72 -36.51 -15.24
C ASN A 737 -16.91 -37.51 -16.38
N GLU A 738 -17.94 -38.35 -16.31
CA GLU A 738 -18.28 -39.29 -17.38
C GLU A 738 -18.68 -38.54 -18.66
N LEU A 739 -19.53 -37.52 -18.54
CA LEU A 739 -19.98 -36.69 -19.66
C LEU A 739 -18.80 -36.03 -20.40
N PHE A 740 -17.76 -35.62 -19.67
CA PHE A 740 -16.56 -35.00 -20.22
C PHE A 740 -15.53 -36.03 -20.73
N GLY A 741 -15.86 -37.31 -20.71
CA GLY A 741 -15.04 -38.39 -21.26
C GLY A 741 -14.04 -39.00 -20.29
N ASP A 742 -14.32 -38.95 -18.99
CA ASP A 742 -13.48 -39.43 -17.88
C ASP A 742 -12.11 -38.74 -17.82
N LEU A 743 -12.01 -37.70 -16.99
CA LEU A 743 -10.86 -36.81 -16.92
C LEU A 743 -9.97 -37.09 -15.70
N VAL A 744 -8.70 -36.71 -15.84
CA VAL A 744 -7.86 -36.38 -14.68
C VAL A 744 -8.42 -35.11 -14.05
N LYS A 745 -8.76 -35.18 -12.76
CA LYS A 745 -9.46 -34.10 -12.03
C LYS A 745 -8.56 -33.52 -10.96
N VAL A 746 -7.83 -32.46 -11.29
CA VAL A 746 -6.99 -31.71 -10.37
C VAL A 746 -7.07 -30.23 -10.76
N THR A 747 -6.69 -29.28 -9.90
CA THR A 747 -6.84 -27.87 -10.26
C THR A 747 -6.06 -27.54 -11.58
N PRO A 748 -6.72 -26.94 -12.60
CA PRO A 748 -8.07 -26.39 -12.61
C PRO A 748 -9.16 -27.31 -13.21
N SER A 749 -8.84 -28.47 -13.79
CA SER A 749 -9.85 -29.40 -14.37
C SER A 749 -10.90 -29.87 -13.35
N SER A 750 -10.52 -30.08 -12.08
CA SER A 750 -11.47 -30.39 -11.00
C SER A 750 -12.48 -29.26 -10.76
N LYS A 751 -12.07 -28.00 -10.96
CA LYS A 751 -12.98 -26.85 -10.87
C LYS A 751 -13.94 -26.84 -12.05
N VAL A 752 -13.49 -27.16 -13.26
CA VAL A 752 -14.35 -27.24 -14.45
C VAL A 752 -15.49 -28.24 -14.23
N VAL A 753 -15.17 -29.42 -13.69
CA VAL A 753 -16.16 -30.44 -13.33
C VAL A 753 -17.08 -29.94 -12.21
N GLY A 754 -16.53 -29.26 -11.20
CA GLY A 754 -17.30 -28.68 -10.09
C GLY A 754 -18.28 -27.58 -10.51
N ASP A 755 -17.84 -26.64 -11.35
CA ASP A 755 -18.67 -25.55 -11.87
C ASP A 755 -19.84 -26.10 -12.70
N MET A 756 -19.58 -27.11 -13.54
CA MET A 756 -20.63 -27.78 -14.30
C MET A 756 -21.60 -28.55 -13.40
N ALA A 757 -21.09 -29.24 -12.37
CA ALA A 757 -21.94 -29.97 -11.44
C ALA A 757 -22.88 -29.04 -10.65
N LEU A 758 -22.35 -27.92 -10.14
CA LEU A 758 -23.13 -26.88 -9.48
C LEU A 758 -24.17 -26.27 -10.44
N TYR A 759 -23.77 -25.99 -11.68
CA TYR A 759 -24.67 -25.45 -12.70
C TYR A 759 -25.82 -26.43 -13.03
N MET A 760 -25.52 -27.71 -13.22
CA MET A 760 -26.52 -28.74 -13.48
C MET A 760 -27.51 -28.88 -12.33
N VAL A 761 -27.04 -28.97 -11.08
CA VAL A 761 -27.91 -29.08 -9.90
C VAL A 761 -28.75 -27.81 -9.70
N SER A 762 -28.17 -26.63 -9.93
CA SER A 762 -28.89 -25.35 -9.81
C SER A 762 -30.03 -25.21 -10.82
N ASN A 763 -29.88 -25.81 -12.01
CA ASN A 763 -30.84 -25.70 -13.10
C ASN A 763 -31.69 -26.98 -13.29
N GLY A 764 -31.53 -27.98 -12.43
CA GLY A 764 -32.24 -29.25 -12.52
C GLY A 764 -31.97 -30.03 -13.81
N LEU A 765 -30.73 -29.97 -14.32
CA LEU A 765 -30.32 -30.58 -15.58
C LEU A 765 -29.71 -31.97 -15.37
N THR A 766 -30.11 -32.94 -16.19
CA THR A 766 -29.49 -34.27 -16.28
C THR A 766 -28.41 -34.32 -17.38
N LYS A 767 -27.62 -35.41 -17.46
CA LYS A 767 -26.69 -35.65 -18.59
C LYS A 767 -27.39 -35.56 -19.95
N GLN A 768 -28.59 -36.15 -20.03
CA GLN A 768 -29.36 -36.20 -21.26
C GLN A 768 -29.84 -34.80 -21.66
N ASP A 769 -30.27 -33.97 -20.69
CA ASP A 769 -30.66 -32.58 -20.95
C ASP A 769 -29.49 -31.76 -21.53
N VAL A 770 -28.26 -31.99 -21.06
CA VAL A 770 -27.07 -31.29 -21.59
C VAL A 770 -26.83 -31.61 -23.06
N LEU A 771 -27.04 -32.87 -23.47
CA LEU A 771 -26.86 -33.31 -24.85
C LEU A 771 -28.03 -32.87 -25.76
N GLU A 772 -29.27 -32.94 -25.27
CA GLU A 772 -30.46 -32.65 -26.08
C GLU A 772 -30.80 -31.16 -26.16
N LYS A 773 -30.54 -30.40 -25.09
CA LYS A 773 -30.92 -28.98 -24.96
C LYS A 773 -29.72 -28.05 -24.94
N GLY A 774 -28.52 -28.56 -25.20
CA GLY A 774 -27.26 -27.83 -25.07
C GLY A 774 -27.18 -26.53 -25.88
N ASP A 775 -27.85 -26.45 -27.03
CA ASP A 775 -27.91 -25.23 -27.85
C ASP A 775 -28.55 -24.04 -27.09
N THR A 776 -29.48 -24.34 -26.18
CA THR A 776 -30.20 -23.36 -25.35
C THR A 776 -29.51 -23.07 -24.01
N ILE A 777 -28.49 -23.86 -23.66
CA ILE A 777 -27.77 -23.74 -22.39
C ILE A 777 -26.64 -22.71 -22.53
N SER A 778 -26.48 -21.89 -21.49
CA SER A 778 -25.31 -20.99 -21.35
C SER A 778 -24.34 -21.62 -20.36
N PHE A 779 -23.39 -22.39 -20.89
CA PHE A 779 -22.42 -23.13 -20.07
C PHE A 779 -21.51 -22.20 -19.25
N PRO A 780 -21.02 -22.64 -18.07
CA PRO A 780 -20.03 -21.88 -17.30
C PRO A 780 -18.79 -21.55 -18.14
N ALA A 781 -18.20 -20.37 -17.93
CA ALA A 781 -17.04 -19.90 -18.70
C ALA A 781 -15.83 -20.85 -18.59
N SER A 782 -15.64 -21.48 -17.42
CA SER A 782 -14.59 -22.49 -17.20
C SER A 782 -14.78 -23.74 -18.07
N VAL A 783 -16.03 -24.16 -18.31
CA VAL A 783 -16.37 -25.28 -19.17
C VAL A 783 -16.13 -24.92 -20.64
N GLN A 784 -16.55 -23.73 -21.08
CA GLN A 784 -16.29 -23.26 -22.44
C GLN A 784 -14.79 -23.16 -22.72
N SER A 785 -14.03 -22.56 -21.81
CA SER A 785 -12.56 -22.43 -21.90
C SER A 785 -11.85 -23.79 -21.93
N PHE A 786 -12.31 -24.75 -21.11
CA PHE A 786 -11.79 -26.12 -21.14
C PHE A 786 -12.02 -26.80 -22.49
N PHE A 787 -13.25 -26.80 -23.00
CA PHE A 787 -13.57 -27.44 -24.28
C PHE A 787 -12.94 -26.73 -25.47
N LYS A 788 -12.59 -25.44 -25.34
CA LYS A 788 -11.81 -24.70 -26.33
C LYS A 788 -10.35 -25.19 -26.38
N GLY A 789 -9.85 -25.85 -25.34
CA GLY A 789 -8.47 -26.33 -25.24
C GLY A 789 -7.53 -25.40 -24.49
N ASP A 790 -8.04 -24.37 -23.79
CA ASP A 790 -7.20 -23.42 -23.04
C ASP A 790 -6.43 -24.08 -21.88
N LEU A 791 -6.90 -25.25 -21.41
CA LEU A 791 -6.24 -26.08 -20.39
C LEU A 791 -5.40 -27.22 -20.98
N GLY A 792 -5.25 -27.26 -22.31
CA GLY A 792 -4.59 -28.35 -23.03
C GLY A 792 -5.55 -29.46 -23.47
N GLN A 793 -4.97 -30.59 -23.86
CA GLN A 793 -5.70 -31.72 -24.48
C GLN A 793 -5.86 -32.88 -23.49
N PRO A 794 -7.09 -33.40 -23.26
CA PRO A 794 -7.30 -34.57 -22.44
C PRO A 794 -6.84 -35.86 -23.16
N HIS A 795 -6.42 -36.86 -22.39
CA HIS A 795 -6.10 -38.18 -22.95
C HIS A 795 -7.32 -38.77 -23.68
N GLY A 796 -7.13 -39.17 -24.94
CA GLY A 796 -8.21 -39.64 -25.82
C GLY A 796 -9.02 -38.54 -26.52
N GLY A 797 -8.73 -37.26 -26.27
CA GLY A 797 -9.43 -36.11 -26.87
C GLY A 797 -10.78 -35.80 -26.23
N PHE A 798 -11.39 -34.69 -26.66
CA PHE A 798 -12.72 -34.27 -26.20
C PHE A 798 -13.85 -35.08 -26.87
N PRO A 799 -14.98 -35.34 -26.19
CA PRO A 799 -16.18 -35.87 -26.83
C PRO A 799 -16.70 -34.87 -27.89
N LYS A 800 -16.57 -35.22 -29.18
CA LYS A 800 -16.76 -34.29 -30.31
C LYS A 800 -18.14 -33.64 -30.36
N GLU A 801 -19.20 -34.41 -30.11
CA GLU A 801 -20.57 -33.89 -30.12
C GLU A 801 -20.78 -32.87 -29.01
N LEU A 802 -20.32 -33.19 -27.79
CA LEU A 802 -20.41 -32.28 -26.65
C LEU A 802 -19.55 -31.03 -26.82
N GLN A 803 -18.34 -31.17 -27.38
CA GLN A 803 -17.46 -30.03 -27.68
C GLN A 803 -18.14 -29.05 -28.63
N LYS A 804 -18.81 -29.55 -29.68
CA LYS A 804 -19.57 -28.71 -30.61
C LYS A 804 -20.76 -28.03 -29.93
N ILE A 805 -21.50 -28.75 -29.07
CA ILE A 805 -22.61 -28.19 -28.30
C ILE A 805 -22.16 -27.03 -27.41
N ILE A 806 -21.03 -27.20 -26.71
CA ILE A 806 -20.53 -26.21 -25.75
C ILE A 806 -19.92 -25.00 -26.46
N LEU A 807 -19.13 -25.22 -27.51
CA LEU A 807 -18.39 -24.16 -28.20
C LEU A 807 -19.23 -23.43 -29.25
N LYS A 808 -20.27 -24.07 -29.78
CA LYS A 808 -21.11 -23.53 -30.86
C LYS A 808 -20.22 -23.15 -32.06
N ASP A 809 -20.06 -21.86 -32.32
CA ASP A 809 -19.27 -21.32 -33.43
C ASP A 809 -17.80 -21.03 -33.07
N ILE A 810 -17.37 -21.30 -31.83
CA ILE A 810 -15.99 -21.05 -31.38
C ILE A 810 -15.08 -22.20 -31.85
N GLU A 811 -13.99 -21.86 -32.55
CA GLU A 811 -12.98 -22.85 -32.95
C GLU A 811 -12.10 -23.27 -31.75
N PRO A 812 -11.94 -24.58 -31.49
CA PRO A 812 -11.05 -25.09 -30.45
C PRO A 812 -9.58 -25.13 -30.92
N PHE A 813 -8.66 -25.02 -29.96
CA PHE A 813 -7.25 -25.33 -30.15
C PHE A 813 -7.04 -26.85 -30.26
N THR A 814 -6.12 -27.24 -31.14
CA THR A 814 -5.66 -28.64 -31.29
C THR A 814 -4.22 -28.85 -30.83
N ASP A 815 -3.49 -27.77 -30.63
CA ASP A 815 -2.12 -27.71 -30.12
C ASP A 815 -2.06 -26.88 -28.81
N ARG A 816 -0.85 -26.50 -28.38
CA ARG A 816 -0.66 -25.84 -27.09
C ARG A 816 -1.05 -24.36 -27.17
N PRO A 817 -2.02 -23.88 -26.37
CA PRO A 817 -2.52 -22.51 -26.44
C PRO A 817 -1.41 -21.47 -26.23
N ASN A 818 -0.42 -21.78 -25.40
CA ASN A 818 0.73 -20.91 -25.10
C ASN A 818 1.59 -20.59 -26.34
N ALA A 819 1.65 -21.47 -27.34
CA ALA A 819 2.46 -21.24 -28.54
C ALA A 819 1.91 -20.12 -29.43
N HIS A 820 0.66 -19.70 -29.22
CA HIS A 820 0.00 -18.61 -29.94
C HIS A 820 0.08 -17.27 -29.21
N LEU A 821 0.82 -17.20 -28.10
CA LEU A 821 0.96 -15.97 -27.30
C LEU A 821 2.31 -15.30 -27.56
N GLU A 822 2.27 -13.98 -27.73
CA GLU A 822 3.48 -13.17 -27.92
C GLU A 822 4.36 -13.17 -26.64
N PRO A 823 5.70 -13.27 -26.77
CA PRO A 823 6.61 -13.17 -25.64
C PRO A 823 6.53 -11.82 -24.91
N ILE A 824 6.73 -11.83 -23.59
CA ILE A 824 6.77 -10.62 -22.76
C ILE A 824 8.07 -9.81 -22.98
N GLU A 825 7.97 -8.50 -23.19
CA GLU A 825 9.08 -7.55 -23.24
C GLU A 825 9.42 -7.03 -21.83
N PHE A 826 10.08 -7.86 -21.00
CA PHE A 826 10.28 -7.61 -19.57
C PHE A 826 10.79 -6.20 -19.20
N ASP A 827 11.82 -5.68 -19.87
CA ASP A 827 12.42 -4.38 -19.53
C ASP A 827 11.48 -3.19 -19.78
N LYS A 828 10.68 -3.27 -20.83
CA LYS A 828 9.73 -2.22 -21.21
C LYS A 828 8.49 -2.31 -20.34
N GLU A 829 7.90 -3.48 -20.24
CA GLU A 829 6.67 -3.70 -19.51
C GLU A 829 6.86 -3.52 -17.99
N PHE A 830 8.04 -3.83 -17.44
CA PHE A 830 8.35 -3.55 -16.04
C PHE A 830 8.43 -2.03 -15.78
N LYS A 831 9.02 -1.25 -16.69
CA LYS A 831 9.03 0.22 -16.59
C LYS A 831 7.62 0.81 -16.68
N GLU A 832 6.74 0.23 -17.49
CA GLU A 832 5.33 0.62 -17.56
C GLU A 832 4.61 0.30 -16.24
N PHE A 833 4.79 -0.91 -15.71
CA PHE A 833 4.27 -1.29 -14.39
C PHE A 833 4.72 -0.35 -13.26
N GLN A 834 5.98 0.09 -13.26
CA GLN A 834 6.48 1.05 -12.27
C GLN A 834 5.86 2.46 -12.38
N LYS A 835 5.29 2.83 -13.54
CA LYS A 835 4.56 4.10 -13.66
C LYS A 835 3.24 4.04 -12.89
N ASP A 836 2.55 2.92 -12.96
CA ASP A 836 1.23 2.74 -12.34
C ASP A 836 1.33 2.41 -10.85
N TYR A 837 2.31 1.59 -10.46
CA TYR A 837 2.47 1.08 -9.09
C TYR A 837 3.61 1.73 -8.30
N GLY A 838 4.36 2.65 -8.93
CA GLY A 838 5.42 3.44 -8.32
C GLY A 838 6.81 2.80 -8.39
N VAL A 839 7.85 3.64 -8.44
CA VAL A 839 9.27 3.26 -8.65
C VAL A 839 9.90 2.37 -7.59
N ARG A 840 9.18 2.05 -6.50
CA ARG A 840 9.67 1.18 -5.41
C ARG A 840 9.21 -0.26 -5.55
N THR A 841 8.35 -0.59 -6.52
CA THR A 841 7.96 -1.98 -6.77
C THR A 841 9.11 -2.75 -7.42
N GLU A 842 9.21 -4.02 -7.05
CA GLU A 842 10.30 -4.91 -7.45
C GLU A 842 9.91 -5.75 -8.66
N PHE A 843 10.88 -6.41 -9.28
CA PHE A 843 10.59 -7.29 -10.43
C PHE A 843 9.70 -8.48 -10.05
N LEU A 844 9.77 -8.97 -8.80
CA LEU A 844 8.90 -10.04 -8.30
C LEU A 844 7.44 -9.60 -8.15
N ASP A 845 7.20 -8.33 -7.86
CA ASP A 845 5.87 -7.73 -7.89
C ASP A 845 5.29 -7.77 -9.31
N PHE A 846 6.11 -7.41 -10.30
CA PHE A 846 5.73 -7.45 -11.70
C PHE A 846 5.39 -8.87 -12.17
N LEU A 847 6.17 -9.89 -11.76
CA LEU A 847 5.81 -11.28 -12.06
C LEU A 847 4.47 -11.67 -11.43
N SER A 848 4.24 -11.30 -10.17
CA SER A 848 2.95 -11.52 -9.49
C SER A 848 1.79 -10.88 -10.25
N TYR A 849 1.97 -9.63 -10.70
CA TYR A 849 1.02 -8.90 -11.53
C TYR A 849 0.76 -9.62 -12.87
N LYS A 850 1.79 -10.12 -13.55
CA LYS A 850 1.61 -10.83 -14.83
C LYS A 850 0.79 -12.11 -14.73
N PHE A 851 0.92 -12.84 -13.62
CA PHE A 851 0.06 -14.01 -13.38
C PHE A 851 -1.34 -13.62 -12.90
N TYR A 852 -1.44 -12.59 -12.05
CA TYR A 852 -2.68 -12.19 -11.39
C TYR A 852 -2.90 -10.67 -11.34
N PRO A 853 -3.22 -10.00 -12.47
CA PRO A 853 -3.26 -8.54 -12.55
C PRO A 853 -4.23 -7.91 -11.53
N LYS A 854 -5.48 -8.40 -11.51
CA LYS A 854 -6.52 -7.90 -10.60
C LYS A 854 -6.20 -8.18 -9.13
N VAL A 855 -5.66 -9.36 -8.82
CA VAL A 855 -5.33 -9.73 -7.43
C VAL A 855 -4.18 -8.88 -6.91
N TYR A 856 -3.17 -8.67 -7.75
CA TYR A 856 -2.04 -7.82 -7.41
C TYR A 856 -2.50 -6.36 -7.20
N ASP A 857 -3.38 -5.85 -8.06
CA ASP A 857 -3.96 -4.52 -7.90
C ASP A 857 -4.69 -4.37 -6.55
N ASP A 858 -5.62 -5.29 -6.25
CA ASP A 858 -6.36 -5.32 -4.98
C ASP A 858 -5.40 -5.43 -3.78
N TYR A 859 -4.36 -6.28 -3.86
CA TYR A 859 -3.32 -6.41 -2.84
C TYR A 859 -2.52 -5.11 -2.65
N TYR A 860 -2.12 -4.47 -3.75
CA TYR A 860 -1.39 -3.20 -3.72
C TYR A 860 -2.23 -2.10 -3.10
N GLN A 861 -3.50 -1.94 -3.50
CA GLN A 861 -4.42 -0.96 -2.90
C GLN A 861 -4.66 -1.24 -1.42
N HIS A 862 -4.83 -2.51 -1.03
CA HIS A 862 -4.92 -2.91 0.38
C HIS A 862 -3.66 -2.50 1.16
N LYS A 863 -2.46 -2.78 0.63
CA LYS A 863 -1.17 -2.38 1.22
C LYS A 863 -1.01 -0.86 1.30
N GLN A 864 -1.53 -0.11 0.32
CA GLN A 864 -1.58 1.36 0.41
C GLN A 864 -2.49 1.84 1.54
N LYS A 865 -3.67 1.24 1.72
CA LYS A 865 -4.65 1.62 2.75
C LYS A 865 -4.23 1.21 4.17
N TYR A 866 -3.76 -0.03 4.34
CA TYR A 866 -3.58 -0.70 5.63
C TYR A 866 -2.13 -1.08 5.96
N GLY A 867 -1.20 -0.93 5.01
CA GLY A 867 0.21 -1.27 5.20
C GLY A 867 0.44 -2.79 5.26
N GLU A 868 1.56 -3.17 5.86
CA GLU A 868 1.94 -4.57 6.05
C GLU A 868 1.16 -5.19 7.21
N VAL A 869 0.27 -6.14 6.91
CA VAL A 869 -0.59 -6.81 7.89
C VAL A 869 -0.07 -8.21 8.28
N THR A 870 0.95 -8.73 7.59
CA THR A 870 1.56 -10.05 7.85
C THR A 870 1.96 -10.26 9.31
N ASN A 871 2.50 -9.23 9.97
CA ASN A 871 3.01 -9.35 11.34
C ASN A 871 1.94 -9.13 12.42
N ILE A 872 0.68 -8.88 12.05
CA ILE A 872 -0.44 -8.88 12.99
C ILE A 872 -0.70 -10.34 13.41
N PRO A 873 -0.83 -10.66 14.71
CA PRO A 873 -1.18 -12.01 15.17
C PRO A 873 -2.46 -12.52 14.52
N THR A 874 -2.50 -13.80 14.14
CA THR A 874 -3.62 -14.41 13.40
C THR A 874 -4.99 -14.20 14.03
N PRO A 875 -5.18 -14.35 15.36
CA PRO A 875 -6.46 -14.00 15.99
C PRO A 875 -6.86 -12.53 15.79
N ALA A 876 -5.93 -11.60 15.90
CA ALA A 876 -6.20 -10.17 15.70
C ALA A 876 -6.44 -9.82 14.23
N PHE A 877 -5.84 -10.57 13.30
CA PHE A 877 -6.03 -10.40 11.86
C PHE A 877 -7.46 -10.78 11.45
N PHE A 878 -7.96 -11.95 11.87
CA PHE A 878 -9.28 -12.43 11.47
C PHE A 878 -10.44 -11.90 12.31
N TYR A 879 -10.21 -11.64 13.60
CA TYR A 879 -11.30 -11.37 14.56
C TYR A 879 -11.18 -10.01 15.26
N GLY A 880 -10.14 -9.24 14.97
CA GLY A 880 -9.89 -7.97 15.65
C GLY A 880 -9.44 -8.17 17.10
N MET A 881 -9.62 -7.13 17.92
CA MET A 881 -9.21 -7.13 19.33
C MET A 881 -10.44 -6.97 20.24
N LYS A 882 -10.42 -7.59 21.42
CA LYS A 882 -11.40 -7.31 22.47
C LYS A 882 -10.97 -6.08 23.27
N SER A 883 -11.92 -5.43 23.95
CA SER A 883 -11.60 -4.29 24.81
C SER A 883 -10.59 -4.70 25.88
N ASN A 884 -9.55 -3.88 26.06
CA ASN A 884 -8.39 -4.11 26.90
C ASN A 884 -7.40 -5.19 26.45
N ASP A 885 -7.62 -5.87 25.32
CA ASP A 885 -6.59 -6.75 24.74
C ASP A 885 -5.37 -5.92 24.33
N GLU A 886 -4.18 -6.49 24.57
CA GLU A 886 -2.90 -5.92 24.15
C GLU A 886 -2.15 -6.91 23.27
N ILE A 887 -1.68 -6.42 22.12
CA ILE A 887 -0.89 -7.20 21.17
C ILE A 887 0.42 -6.48 20.86
N THR A 888 1.39 -7.30 20.47
CA THR A 888 2.69 -6.83 20.00
C THR A 888 2.79 -7.05 18.49
N VAL A 889 3.08 -5.99 17.73
CA VAL A 889 3.23 -6.07 16.27
C VAL A 889 4.62 -5.59 15.86
N ARG A 890 5.37 -6.43 15.15
CA ARG A 890 6.67 -6.05 14.59
C ARG A 890 6.45 -5.30 13.27
N ILE A 891 6.88 -4.05 13.20
CA ILE A 891 6.75 -3.22 11.99
C ILE A 891 8.07 -3.08 11.22
N GLY A 892 9.18 -3.56 11.79
CA GLY A 892 10.50 -3.60 11.15
C GLY A 892 11.56 -4.24 12.05
N LYS A 893 12.80 -4.36 11.56
CA LYS A 893 13.94 -4.83 12.38
C LYS A 893 14.17 -3.87 13.56
N GLY A 894 14.15 -4.40 14.79
CA GLY A 894 14.24 -3.61 16.02
C GLY A 894 13.05 -2.67 16.28
N LYS A 895 11.97 -2.75 15.51
CA LYS A 895 10.81 -1.85 15.62
C LYS A 895 9.55 -2.66 15.91
N THR A 896 9.11 -2.55 17.14
CA THR A 896 7.90 -3.22 17.66
C THR A 896 6.96 -2.17 18.22
N ILE A 897 5.67 -2.34 17.95
CA ILE A 897 4.61 -1.52 18.54
C ILE A 897 3.77 -2.38 19.49
N LEU A 898 3.43 -1.79 20.63
CA LEU A 898 2.43 -2.30 21.57
C LEU A 898 1.11 -1.60 21.25
N VAL A 899 0.10 -2.39 20.91
CA VAL A 899 -1.24 -1.91 20.57
C VAL A 899 -2.20 -2.49 21.59
N ARG A 900 -2.92 -1.62 22.31
CA ARG A 900 -4.01 -2.02 23.19
C ARG A 900 -5.30 -1.36 22.75
N LEU A 901 -6.37 -2.14 22.56
CA LEU A 901 -7.70 -1.58 22.30
C LEU A 901 -8.30 -1.08 23.62
N LEU A 902 -8.74 0.17 23.66
CA LEU A 902 -9.42 0.74 24.83
C LEU A 902 -10.93 0.55 24.69
N TYR A 903 -11.51 1.11 23.63
CA TYR A 903 -12.95 1.13 23.39
C TYR A 903 -13.26 1.48 21.93
N VAL A 904 -14.44 1.10 21.44
CA VAL A 904 -15.00 1.50 20.13
C VAL A 904 -16.37 2.11 20.37
N SER A 905 -16.61 3.32 19.87
CA SER A 905 -17.90 3.99 20.00
C SER A 905 -18.99 3.34 19.14
N SER A 906 -20.24 3.57 19.49
CA SER A 906 -21.35 3.39 18.55
C SER A 906 -21.17 4.28 17.31
N PRO A 907 -21.72 3.87 16.15
CA PRO A 907 -21.70 4.68 14.93
C PRO A 907 -22.47 5.99 15.14
N ASN A 908 -21.96 7.09 14.57
CA ASN A 908 -22.67 8.37 14.52
C ASN A 908 -23.68 8.42 13.36
N GLU A 909 -24.28 9.59 13.12
CA GLU A 909 -25.27 9.81 12.03
C GLU A 909 -24.70 9.54 10.63
N ASP A 910 -23.39 9.69 10.45
CA ASP A 910 -22.66 9.38 9.21
C ASP A 910 -22.18 7.90 9.17
N GLY A 911 -22.63 7.06 10.11
CA GLY A 911 -22.23 5.65 10.18
C GLY A 911 -20.75 5.47 10.56
N ILE A 912 -20.11 6.46 11.18
CA ILE A 912 -18.70 6.42 11.57
C ILE A 912 -18.56 6.02 13.04
N CYS A 913 -17.75 4.99 13.28
CA CYS A 913 -17.31 4.54 14.60
C CYS A 913 -15.92 5.09 14.93
N MET A 914 -15.69 5.41 16.20
CA MET A 914 -14.39 5.87 16.72
C MET A 914 -13.73 4.74 17.51
N ALA A 915 -12.62 4.19 17.00
CA ALA A 915 -11.83 3.18 17.68
C ALA A 915 -10.65 3.83 18.43
N TYR A 916 -10.60 3.65 19.75
CA TYR A 916 -9.57 4.22 20.63
C TYR A 916 -8.54 3.15 20.99
N PHE A 917 -7.29 3.38 20.60
CA PHE A 917 -6.16 2.51 20.91
C PHE A 917 -5.14 3.22 21.80
N ARG A 918 -4.38 2.45 22.56
CA ARG A 918 -3.10 2.88 23.12
C ARG A 918 -1.98 2.27 22.27
N LEU A 919 -1.19 3.12 21.64
CA LEU A 919 -0.03 2.77 20.80
C LEU A 919 1.24 3.24 21.50
N ASN A 920 2.09 2.32 21.97
CA ASN A 920 3.32 2.63 22.71
C ASN A 920 3.10 3.64 23.86
N GLY A 921 2.03 3.44 24.63
CA GLY A 921 1.66 4.32 25.76
C GLY A 921 0.81 5.54 25.40
N GLN A 922 0.62 5.88 24.12
CA GLN A 922 -0.14 7.05 23.69
C GLN A 922 -1.53 6.69 23.14
N THR A 923 -2.55 7.45 23.51
CA THR A 923 -3.89 7.28 22.94
C THR A 923 -3.93 7.74 21.48
N ARG A 924 -4.55 6.93 20.63
CA ARG A 924 -4.81 7.19 19.21
C ARG A 924 -6.26 6.85 18.92
N THR A 925 -6.91 7.71 18.15
CA THR A 925 -8.29 7.51 17.70
C THR A 925 -8.27 7.26 16.21
N ILE A 926 -9.02 6.26 15.74
CA ILE A 926 -9.17 5.92 14.34
C ILE A 926 -10.65 5.94 13.99
N GLU A 927 -11.00 6.73 12.97
CA GLU A 927 -12.32 6.73 12.35
C GLU A 927 -12.47 5.52 11.41
N VAL A 928 -13.59 4.82 11.53
CA VAL A 928 -13.95 3.68 10.68
C VAL A 928 -15.41 3.80 10.32
N LYS A 929 -15.74 3.70 9.02
CA LYS A 929 -17.13 3.61 8.58
C LYS A 929 -17.65 2.19 8.84
N ASP A 930 -18.79 2.11 9.50
CA ASP A 930 -19.57 0.89 9.64
C ASP A 930 -20.30 0.63 8.31
N GLU A 931 -19.86 -0.41 7.60
CA GLU A 931 -20.39 -0.74 6.27
C GLU A 931 -21.80 -1.33 6.34
N SER A 932 -22.29 -1.73 7.52
CA SER A 932 -23.66 -2.21 7.70
C SER A 932 -24.69 -1.08 7.69
N ILE A 933 -24.27 0.17 7.89
CA ILE A 933 -25.15 1.34 7.92
C ILE A 933 -25.15 2.03 6.56
N GLN A 934 -26.30 1.97 5.88
CA GLN A 934 -26.53 2.74 4.66
C GLN A 934 -26.90 4.19 5.02
N VAL A 935 -25.92 5.06 5.01
CA VAL A 935 -26.14 6.51 5.14
C VAL A 935 -26.54 7.06 3.77
N GLN A 936 -27.80 7.44 3.60
CA GLN A 936 -28.25 8.22 2.46
C GLN A 936 -27.81 9.67 2.64
N LYS A 937 -26.55 9.97 2.32
CA LYS A 937 -26.10 11.35 2.18
C LYS A 937 -26.50 11.84 0.80
N VAL A 938 -27.40 12.81 0.73
CA VAL A 938 -27.75 13.47 -0.53
C VAL A 938 -26.52 14.24 -0.99
N MET A 939 -25.71 13.63 -1.85
CA MET A 939 -24.63 14.33 -2.54
C MET A 939 -25.22 15.10 -3.70
N HIS A 940 -24.86 16.38 -3.81
CA HIS A 940 -25.23 17.18 -4.96
C HIS A 940 -24.52 16.64 -6.22
N GLN A 941 -25.23 16.64 -7.34
CA GLN A 941 -24.68 16.21 -8.63
C GLN A 941 -23.47 17.10 -8.97
N LYS A 942 -22.35 16.52 -9.42
CA LYS A 942 -21.18 17.30 -9.86
C LYS A 942 -21.31 17.73 -11.33
N ALA A 943 -20.73 18.88 -11.68
CA ALA A 943 -20.55 19.31 -13.05
C ALA A 943 -19.59 18.35 -13.78
N SER A 944 -19.95 17.90 -14.98
CA SER A 944 -19.26 16.78 -15.65
C SER A 944 -18.94 17.03 -17.12
N ASN A 945 -19.37 18.16 -17.68
CA ASN A 945 -19.16 18.55 -19.07
C ASN A 945 -19.34 20.07 -19.23
N ASP A 946 -19.03 20.58 -20.42
CA ASP A 946 -19.03 22.02 -20.73
C ASP A 946 -20.41 22.70 -20.70
N LYS A 947 -21.49 21.92 -20.58
CA LYS A 947 -22.87 22.40 -20.41
C LYS A 947 -23.29 22.50 -18.95
N HIS A 948 -22.41 22.15 -18.02
CA HIS A 948 -22.65 22.16 -16.59
C HIS A 948 -21.83 23.29 -15.95
N VAL A 949 -22.50 24.21 -15.27
CA VAL A 949 -21.87 25.27 -14.51
C VAL A 949 -21.89 24.88 -13.03
N GLY A 950 -20.74 24.42 -12.55
CA GLY A 950 -20.53 24.02 -11.16
C GLY A 950 -20.02 25.14 -10.26
N ALA A 951 -20.06 24.91 -8.96
CA ALA A 951 -19.43 25.78 -7.96
C ALA A 951 -17.89 25.67 -8.04
N PRO A 952 -17.15 26.77 -8.29
CA PRO A 952 -15.68 26.70 -8.41
C PRO A 952 -14.95 26.51 -7.07
N LEU A 953 -15.66 26.64 -5.95
CA LEU A 953 -15.14 26.45 -4.60
C LEU A 953 -16.29 26.13 -3.64
N GLN A 954 -15.93 25.56 -2.48
CA GLN A 954 -16.89 25.31 -1.41
C GLN A 954 -17.33 26.63 -0.76
N GLY A 955 -18.63 26.82 -0.59
CA GLY A 955 -19.19 28.04 0.02
C GLY A 955 -20.71 27.98 0.13
N LEU A 956 -21.31 29.09 0.55
CA LEU A 956 -22.76 29.25 0.57
C LEU A 956 -23.21 29.83 -0.78
N LEU A 957 -24.12 29.16 -1.49
CA LEU A 957 -24.78 29.72 -2.66
C LEU A 957 -25.72 30.85 -2.22
N SER A 958 -25.22 32.08 -2.17
CA SER A 958 -25.94 33.20 -1.55
C SER A 958 -27.06 33.74 -2.44
N LYS A 959 -26.87 33.70 -3.77
CA LYS A 959 -27.85 34.25 -4.72
C LYS A 959 -27.79 33.55 -6.08
N VAL A 960 -28.94 33.36 -6.73
CA VAL A 960 -29.04 32.86 -8.11
C VAL A 960 -29.79 33.89 -8.96
N PHE A 961 -29.17 34.34 -10.05
CA PHE A 961 -29.66 35.45 -10.87
C PHE A 961 -30.52 35.01 -12.06
N VAL A 962 -30.54 33.73 -12.38
CA VAL A 962 -31.16 33.18 -13.59
C VAL A 962 -32.20 32.13 -13.27
N LYS A 963 -33.12 31.90 -14.21
CA LYS A 963 -34.15 30.87 -14.12
C LYS A 963 -34.08 29.94 -15.33
N GLU A 964 -34.65 28.75 -15.17
CA GLU A 964 -34.84 27.82 -16.26
C GLU A 964 -35.54 28.49 -17.44
N GLY A 965 -34.96 28.36 -18.63
CA GLY A 965 -35.45 28.95 -19.88
C GLY A 965 -34.89 30.33 -20.22
N ASP A 966 -34.15 30.99 -19.32
CA ASP A 966 -33.56 32.31 -19.59
C ASP A 966 -32.49 32.25 -20.69
N THR A 967 -32.47 33.24 -21.58
CA THR A 967 -31.37 33.43 -22.53
C THR A 967 -30.36 34.38 -21.91
N VAL A 968 -29.12 33.91 -21.72
CA VAL A 968 -28.05 34.66 -21.06
C VAL A 968 -26.94 34.96 -22.04
N LYS A 969 -26.39 36.17 -21.98
CA LYS A 969 -25.24 36.56 -22.80
C LYS A 969 -23.94 36.23 -22.08
N LYS A 970 -22.86 36.08 -22.84
CA LYS A 970 -21.50 35.98 -22.30
C LYS A 970 -21.23 37.10 -21.29
N ASN A 971 -20.63 36.73 -20.17
CA ASN A 971 -20.34 37.54 -18.97
C ASN A 971 -21.57 37.97 -18.15
N GLN A 972 -22.78 37.50 -18.46
CA GLN A 972 -23.95 37.76 -17.62
C GLN A 972 -23.85 36.94 -16.31
N PRO A 973 -24.10 37.54 -15.13
CA PRO A 973 -24.13 36.84 -13.84
C PRO A 973 -25.15 35.70 -13.80
N LEU A 974 -24.72 34.54 -13.29
CA LEU A 974 -25.53 33.34 -13.12
C LEU A 974 -25.88 33.13 -11.64
N PHE A 975 -24.89 33.14 -10.75
CA PHE A 975 -25.08 32.99 -9.30
C PHE A 975 -23.87 33.52 -8.50
N VAL A 976 -24.02 33.66 -7.19
CA VAL A 976 -22.98 34.11 -6.25
C VAL A 976 -22.71 33.03 -5.22
N ILE A 977 -21.43 32.74 -4.98
CA ILE A 977 -20.99 31.93 -3.86
C ILE A 977 -20.27 32.82 -2.85
N GLU A 978 -20.72 32.77 -1.62
CA GLU A 978 -20.08 33.40 -0.48
C GLU A 978 -19.14 32.39 0.19
N ALA A 979 -17.85 32.70 0.21
CA ALA A 979 -16.84 31.92 0.91
C ALA A 979 -15.78 32.86 1.48
N MET A 980 -15.29 32.57 2.69
CA MET A 980 -14.24 33.38 3.35
C MET A 980 -14.61 34.88 3.46
N LYS A 981 -15.90 35.21 3.67
CA LYS A 981 -16.44 36.59 3.70
C LYS A 981 -16.28 37.36 2.37
N MET A 982 -16.01 36.64 1.28
CA MET A 982 -15.93 37.17 -0.08
C MET A 982 -17.06 36.60 -0.93
N GLU A 983 -17.73 37.47 -1.69
CA GLU A 983 -18.72 37.08 -2.67
C GLU A 983 -18.05 36.89 -4.04
N THR A 984 -18.15 35.69 -4.59
CA THR A 984 -17.66 35.37 -5.94
C THR A 984 -18.84 35.20 -6.87
N THR A 985 -19.00 36.14 -7.81
CA THR A 985 -20.05 36.07 -8.84
C THR A 985 -19.58 35.24 -10.02
N ILE A 986 -20.33 34.19 -10.34
CA ILE A 986 -20.08 33.31 -11.49
C ILE A 986 -20.91 33.80 -12.67
N THR A 987 -20.27 33.92 -13.84
CA THR A 987 -20.87 34.48 -15.05
C THR A 987 -20.86 33.47 -16.19
N ALA A 988 -21.75 33.65 -17.18
CA ALA A 988 -21.82 32.79 -18.37
C ALA A 988 -20.57 32.96 -19.25
N THR A 989 -19.97 31.85 -19.70
CA THR A 989 -18.76 31.87 -20.53
C THR A 989 -19.06 32.13 -22.01
N ASN A 990 -20.28 31.84 -22.46
CA ASN A 990 -20.78 32.02 -23.83
C ASN A 990 -22.25 32.46 -23.80
N ASP A 991 -22.78 32.90 -24.94
CA ASP A 991 -24.23 33.11 -25.12
C ASP A 991 -24.92 31.73 -25.09
N CYS A 992 -25.83 31.52 -24.14
CA CYS A 992 -26.50 30.24 -23.95
C CYS A 992 -27.92 30.39 -23.40
N LYS A 993 -28.66 29.27 -23.36
CA LYS A 993 -29.97 29.22 -22.70
C LYS A 993 -29.88 28.36 -21.44
N ILE A 994 -30.43 28.84 -20.33
CA ILE A 994 -30.47 28.06 -19.09
C ILE A 994 -31.42 26.88 -19.26
N ASP A 995 -30.91 25.67 -19.05
CA ASP A 995 -31.67 24.44 -19.14
C ASP A 995 -32.32 24.09 -17.80
N ALA A 996 -31.58 24.20 -16.68
CA ALA A 996 -32.14 24.05 -15.34
C ALA A 996 -31.26 24.74 -14.29
N VAL A 997 -31.89 25.18 -13.19
CA VAL A 997 -31.19 25.54 -11.95
C VAL A 997 -31.33 24.35 -10.99
N VAL A 998 -30.21 23.68 -10.73
CA VAL A 998 -30.15 22.39 -10.02
C VAL A 998 -30.09 22.58 -8.50
N LEU A 999 -29.42 23.63 -8.03
CA LEU A 999 -29.33 23.98 -6.60
C LEU A 999 -29.83 25.40 -6.35
N GLY A 1000 -30.61 25.57 -5.27
CA GLY A 1000 -31.21 26.85 -4.89
C GLY A 1000 -30.38 27.66 -3.90
N GLU A 1001 -30.72 28.94 -3.75
CA GLU A 1001 -30.09 29.85 -2.78
C GLU A 1001 -30.07 29.28 -1.35
N LYS A 1002 -29.09 29.70 -0.55
CA LYS A 1002 -28.81 29.26 0.83
C LYS A 1002 -28.37 27.79 0.96
N THR A 1003 -27.96 27.17 -0.14
CA THR A 1003 -27.39 25.81 -0.13
C THR A 1003 -25.89 25.89 0.09
N MET A 1004 -25.34 25.07 0.99
CA MET A 1004 -23.90 24.86 1.10
C MET A 1004 -23.46 23.96 -0.04
N VAL A 1005 -22.56 24.47 -0.89
CA VAL A 1005 -22.07 23.77 -2.08
C VAL A 1005 -20.61 23.43 -1.89
N GLU A 1006 -20.20 22.26 -2.36
CA GLU A 1006 -18.80 21.86 -2.50
C GLU A 1006 -18.25 22.25 -3.87
N SER A 1007 -16.93 22.15 -4.05
CA SER A 1007 -16.31 22.28 -5.37
C SER A 1007 -16.99 21.33 -6.36
N ASP A 1008 -17.26 21.86 -7.55
CA ASP A 1008 -17.86 21.20 -8.69
C ASP A 1008 -19.32 20.77 -8.51
N ASP A 1009 -20.01 21.15 -7.43
CA ASP A 1009 -21.45 20.93 -7.33
C ASP A 1009 -22.19 21.67 -8.45
N LEU A 1010 -23.00 20.96 -9.22
CA LEU A 1010 -23.76 21.48 -10.35
C LEU A 1010 -24.82 22.45 -9.85
N ILE A 1011 -24.68 23.72 -10.21
CA ILE A 1011 -25.64 24.77 -9.84
C ILE A 1011 -26.61 25.03 -10.99
N VAL A 1012 -26.09 25.15 -12.21
CA VAL A 1012 -26.88 25.49 -13.40
C VAL A 1012 -26.44 24.64 -14.59
N SER A 1013 -27.39 24.10 -15.36
CA SER A 1013 -27.12 23.49 -16.66
C SER A 1013 -27.53 24.44 -17.79
N ILE A 1014 -26.78 24.41 -18.90
CA ILE A 1014 -26.95 25.31 -20.05
C ILE A 1014 -27.10 24.54 -21.37
N LYS A 1015 -27.80 25.12 -22.33
CA LYS A 1015 -28.06 24.59 -23.68
C LYS A 1015 -27.41 25.43 -24.77
#